data_AF-A0A7Y1ZMG6-F1
#
_entry.id   AF-A0A7Y1ZMG6-F1
#
_cell.length_a   1.000
_cell.length_b   1.000
_cell.length_c   1.000
_cell.angle_alpha   90.00
_cell.angle_beta   90.00
_cell.angle_gamma   90.00
#
_symmetry.space_group_name_H-M   'P 1'
#
loop_
_entity.id
_entity.type
_entity.pdbx_description
1 polymer ?
#
loop_
_entity_poly.entity_id
_entity_poly.type
_entity_poly.pdbx_seq_one_letter_code
_entity_poly.pdbx_strand_id
1 'polypeptide(L)'
;MRLLRVLVLVAFLLHLTPSVHAQSAGQPDNTQIAKLVNEFKKDARGPYKDIRWFCKDGTTLPPAERCPEPGVQRARYKDAVISLAQTNHVFLGQILSTTNRQDFWDNGNRNSRLKQYQLEKYLREIDNGWINRRAQSYRGAFQSEDEDAWGISFLNWLVQDVNVLESQFFLIRQASKSIPHRADDNLSQRIRTSSKEVSDTFPTFMDIRVKIHGQPDASDADRVRDFLAANRPALGPDLAAKLESLARDLDMLFGQANIDVLNQFVSSMRQGTIRTWLSEVANSLNGGQDPIERALVLSDASLTLREMIVEEADNTGRLTLLDLSVKLEELLIANLSSWKASTLEEEFARIELLTTAAAGYGFLELWEYDAALSDLERLRGSDRILLRQVKEYLDLSRRLVEWGALTVNFTYSDVITLYAGFEPLAAGYTDELVRSSVLLAFGASVGSLGDFVAREAGFSNRLFDISNQGQARGLNPGYATGTLRVIPGDAELVEIDPSAIYVFNRPPADLKPVAGILTVTEGNMVSHVQLLARNLGIPNGVVSAANLNDLQKYNGQTAFLAVSNNGTVLLKAATQMTAQEKKLFEVKVRAEEKVTVPTQRIDLGVTSTLDLSKIDARTSGVLSGPKAANLGQLKKMFPDNVVDGIVIPFGVFREHMDQQIPGGEGSYWSFLQATFQTAESMRRADRPEQAVETYILGRLEKMRQDIKAMRLLPDFEKSLSQDFNRILGSPLGTVPVFLRSDTNMEDLKDFTGAGLNLTLFNVLDRERILQGIKDVWASPYTERSFKWRQSYLLNPENVYPSILIIPSVDADYSGVLITTGLEGGNQEDATVAFNRGVGGAVDGQAAETWLLKRDRGNNQLLSPSREPTYTAIPATGGTRRVPVLANDRILTDENLEALRQLGAVVEQKLPKVEGVDTKGPFDVELGFRDDKIWLFQVRPFVENKQALSSEYLQQISPSIPQSKSLPLSTSL
;
A
#
# COMPACT_ATOMS: atom_id res chain seq x y z
N MET A 1 -13.46 -62.00 -40.89
CA MET A 1 -12.38 -61.01 -41.15
C MET A 1 -12.39 -59.87 -40.12
N ARG A 2 -12.25 -60.22 -38.85
CA ARG A 2 -11.94 -59.32 -37.73
C ARG A 2 -10.50 -59.66 -37.30
N LEU A 3 -9.48 -59.13 -37.98
CA LEU A 3 -8.07 -59.28 -37.55
C LEU A 3 -7.06 -58.39 -38.29
N LEU A 4 -7.47 -57.27 -38.91
CA LEU A 4 -6.55 -56.42 -39.68
C LEU A 4 -6.71 -54.90 -39.48
N ARG A 5 -7.16 -54.45 -38.30
CA ARG A 5 -7.26 -53.01 -37.96
C ARG A 5 -6.64 -52.61 -36.61
N VAL A 6 -5.84 -53.47 -35.98
CA VAL A 6 -5.25 -53.24 -34.64
C VAL A 6 -3.74 -52.90 -34.68
N LEU A 7 -3.11 -52.79 -35.86
CA LEU A 7 -1.63 -52.73 -35.95
C LEU A 7 -1.03 -51.45 -36.57
N VAL A 8 -1.78 -50.36 -36.71
CA VAL A 8 -1.22 -49.06 -37.18
C VAL A 8 -1.41 -47.91 -36.18
N LEU A 9 -2.01 -48.16 -35.01
CA LEU A 9 -2.29 -47.10 -34.01
C LEU A 9 -1.39 -47.14 -32.75
N VAL A 10 -0.23 -47.82 -32.79
CA VAL A 10 0.66 -48.00 -31.61
C VAL A 10 2.02 -47.29 -31.75
N ALA A 11 2.26 -46.51 -32.81
CA ALA A 11 3.58 -45.87 -33.03
C ALA A 11 3.62 -44.33 -32.88
N PHE A 12 2.57 -43.67 -32.40
CA PHE A 12 2.54 -42.19 -32.30
C PHE A 12 1.93 -41.63 -30.99
N LEU A 13 2.13 -42.34 -29.88
CA LEU A 13 1.63 -41.93 -28.54
C LEU A 13 2.70 -42.04 -27.44
N LEU A 14 3.96 -41.78 -27.80
CA LEU A 14 5.09 -41.69 -26.88
C LEU A 14 5.95 -40.49 -27.26
N HIS A 15 5.51 -39.29 -26.85
CA HIS A 15 6.32 -38.11 -26.51
C HIS A 15 5.37 -36.92 -26.38
N LEU A 16 4.78 -36.73 -25.20
CA LEU A 16 4.22 -35.46 -24.71
C LEU A 16 3.86 -35.68 -23.22
N THR A 17 4.85 -35.93 -22.39
CA THR A 17 4.74 -35.66 -20.95
C THR A 17 5.04 -34.17 -20.76
N PRO A 18 4.10 -33.34 -20.29
CA PRO A 18 4.44 -31.99 -19.86
C PRO A 18 5.23 -32.16 -18.57
N SER A 19 6.55 -32.02 -18.67
CA SER A 19 7.40 -31.83 -17.50
C SER A 19 6.93 -30.53 -16.84
N VAL A 20 6.17 -30.66 -15.76
CA VAL A 20 5.84 -29.57 -14.84
C VAL A 20 7.14 -29.13 -14.17
N HIS A 21 7.88 -28.27 -14.86
CA HIS A 21 8.76 -27.31 -14.23
C HIS A 21 7.96 -26.03 -14.13
N ALA A 22 7.29 -25.85 -12.99
CA ALA A 22 6.98 -24.52 -12.52
C ALA A 22 8.34 -23.83 -12.26
N GLN A 23 8.95 -23.29 -13.32
CA GLN A 23 9.92 -22.23 -13.15
C GLN A 23 9.15 -21.10 -12.49
N SER A 24 9.56 -20.75 -11.28
CA SER A 24 9.31 -19.43 -10.72
C SER A 24 9.53 -18.42 -11.83
N ALA A 25 8.52 -17.60 -12.16
CA ALA A 25 8.71 -16.44 -13.01
C ALA A 25 9.87 -15.63 -12.43
N GLY A 26 11.04 -15.71 -13.06
CA GLY A 26 12.22 -14.99 -12.61
C GLY A 26 11.90 -13.50 -12.63
N GLN A 27 12.34 -12.76 -11.62
CA GLN A 27 12.27 -11.31 -11.65
C GLN A 27 12.81 -10.78 -12.99
N PRO A 28 12.22 -9.72 -13.56
CA PRO A 28 12.77 -9.10 -14.76
C PRO A 28 14.26 -8.81 -14.55
N ASP A 29 15.10 -9.16 -15.52
CA ASP A 29 16.51 -8.72 -15.47
C ASP A 29 16.54 -7.21 -15.72
N ASN A 30 16.30 -6.46 -14.65
CA ASN A 30 16.20 -5.01 -14.66
C ASN A 30 17.48 -4.36 -15.21
N THR A 31 18.63 -5.02 -15.07
CA THR A 31 19.91 -4.52 -15.61
C THR A 31 19.91 -4.58 -17.14
N GLN A 32 19.38 -5.67 -17.71
CA GLN A 32 19.23 -5.78 -19.17
C GLN A 32 18.19 -4.79 -19.71
N ILE A 33 17.06 -4.61 -19.03
CA ILE A 33 16.03 -3.65 -19.44
C ILE A 33 16.59 -2.22 -19.41
N ALA A 34 17.29 -1.84 -18.34
CA ALA A 34 17.92 -0.52 -18.22
C ALA A 34 18.94 -0.27 -19.34
N LYS A 35 19.70 -1.30 -19.76
CA LYS A 35 20.61 -1.21 -20.90
C LYS A 35 19.86 -0.96 -22.20
N LEU A 36 18.79 -1.71 -22.48
CA LEU A 36 17.95 -1.54 -23.67
C LEU A 36 17.30 -0.15 -23.73
N VAL A 37 16.75 0.33 -22.62
CA VAL A 37 16.20 1.69 -22.49
C VAL A 37 17.26 2.73 -22.87
N ASN A 38 18.47 2.62 -22.32
CA ASN A 38 19.59 3.52 -22.65
C ASN A 38 20.05 3.43 -24.12
N GLU A 39 19.96 2.24 -24.73
CA GLU A 39 20.22 2.08 -26.17
C GLU A 39 19.14 2.78 -27.00
N PHE A 40 17.86 2.65 -26.67
CA PHE A 40 16.77 3.36 -27.35
C PHE A 40 16.89 4.88 -27.21
N LYS A 41 17.24 5.40 -26.03
CA LYS A 41 17.51 6.85 -25.83
C LYS A 41 18.57 7.40 -26.82
N LYS A 42 19.50 6.56 -27.29
CA LYS A 42 20.61 6.94 -28.19
C LYS A 42 20.35 6.61 -29.67
N ASP A 43 19.33 5.83 -29.97
CA ASP A 43 18.99 5.39 -31.32
C ASP A 43 18.11 6.42 -32.04
N ALA A 44 18.43 6.73 -33.30
CA ALA A 44 17.65 7.67 -34.13
C ALA A 44 16.20 7.23 -34.36
N ARG A 45 15.89 5.95 -34.22
CA ARG A 45 14.54 5.36 -34.31
C ARG A 45 14.00 4.92 -32.95
N GLY A 46 14.74 5.08 -31.86
CA GLY A 46 14.29 4.73 -30.51
C GLY A 46 13.84 3.27 -30.42
N PRO A 47 12.62 2.98 -29.90
CA PRO A 47 12.08 1.62 -29.80
C PRO A 47 11.57 1.05 -31.14
N TYR A 48 11.61 1.82 -32.23
CA TYR A 48 10.98 1.48 -33.51
C TYR A 48 11.96 0.87 -34.53
N LYS A 49 11.48 -0.06 -35.36
CA LYS A 49 12.24 -0.85 -36.32
C LYS A 49 12.20 -0.25 -37.73
N ASP A 50 11.04 -0.32 -38.38
CA ASP A 50 10.77 0.16 -39.74
C ASP A 50 9.30 0.57 -39.88
N ILE A 51 8.99 1.41 -40.87
CA ILE A 51 7.61 1.80 -41.20
C ILE A 51 6.98 0.70 -42.06
N ARG A 52 5.70 0.41 -41.85
CA ARG A 52 4.89 -0.53 -42.64
C ARG A 52 3.45 -0.02 -42.78
N TRP A 53 2.78 -0.51 -43.81
CA TRP A 53 1.32 -0.44 -43.92
C TRP A 53 0.69 -1.60 -43.16
N PHE A 54 -0.33 -1.30 -42.37
CA PHE A 54 -1.17 -2.27 -41.67
C PHE A 54 -2.56 -2.23 -42.30
N CYS A 55 -2.88 -3.26 -43.08
CA CYS A 55 -4.10 -3.32 -43.86
C CYS A 55 -5.25 -3.94 -43.03
N LYS A 56 -6.50 -3.61 -43.39
CA LYS A 56 -7.70 -4.13 -42.69
C LYS A 56 -7.84 -5.64 -42.74
N ASP A 57 -7.29 -6.28 -43.78
CA ASP A 57 -7.26 -7.74 -43.95
C ASP A 57 -6.22 -8.44 -43.05
N GLY A 58 -5.50 -7.68 -42.21
CA GLY A 58 -4.46 -8.19 -41.32
C GLY A 58 -3.08 -8.30 -41.96
N THR A 59 -2.93 -7.99 -43.26
CA THR A 59 -1.63 -8.02 -43.93
C THR A 59 -0.77 -6.81 -43.56
N THR A 60 0.56 -7.00 -43.58
CA THR A 60 1.55 -5.94 -43.33
C THR A 60 2.43 -5.76 -44.56
N LEU A 61 2.36 -4.60 -45.21
CA LEU A 61 3.06 -4.32 -46.47
C LEU A 61 4.22 -3.32 -46.28
N PRO A 62 5.26 -3.35 -47.14
CA PRO A 62 6.30 -2.31 -47.19
C PRO A 62 5.71 -0.91 -47.47
N PRO A 63 6.35 0.19 -47.01
CA PRO A 63 5.86 1.55 -47.25
C PRO A 63 5.67 1.94 -48.72
N ALA A 64 6.40 1.28 -49.62
CA ALA A 64 6.35 1.50 -51.07
C ALA A 64 5.10 0.91 -51.74
N GLU A 65 4.43 -0.03 -51.06
CA GLU A 65 3.18 -0.63 -51.52
C GLU A 65 1.98 0.12 -50.91
N ARG A 66 0.75 -0.21 -51.35
CA ARG A 66 -0.48 0.32 -50.76
C ARG A 66 -1.41 -0.82 -50.40
N CYS A 67 -2.07 -0.69 -49.27
CA CYS A 67 -3.14 -1.60 -48.90
C CYS A 67 -4.26 -1.56 -49.97
N PRO A 68 -4.88 -2.71 -50.28
CA PRO A 68 -6.04 -2.77 -51.18
C PRO A 68 -7.24 -1.95 -50.68
N GLU A 69 -7.38 -1.87 -49.35
CA GLU A 69 -8.32 -1.01 -48.63
C GLU A 69 -7.56 0.06 -47.82
N PRO A 70 -8.20 1.14 -47.35
CA PRO A 70 -7.55 2.10 -46.45
C PRO A 70 -6.94 1.39 -45.23
N GLY A 71 -5.61 1.38 -45.16
CA GLY A 71 -4.84 0.88 -44.02
C GLY A 71 -4.13 2.03 -43.31
N VAL A 72 -3.39 1.73 -42.24
CA VAL A 72 -2.64 2.74 -41.47
C VAL A 72 -1.15 2.52 -41.65
N GLN A 73 -0.38 3.58 -41.94
CA GLN A 73 1.07 3.51 -42.16
C GLN A 73 1.85 3.98 -40.94
N ARG A 74 2.51 3.07 -40.22
CA ARG A 74 3.19 3.39 -38.96
C ARG A 74 4.39 2.49 -38.71
N ALA A 75 5.12 2.78 -37.64
CA ALA A 75 6.30 2.04 -37.27
C ALA A 75 5.96 0.69 -36.63
N ARG A 76 6.76 -0.34 -36.91
CA ARG A 76 6.82 -1.56 -36.11
C ARG A 76 7.78 -1.38 -34.95
N TYR A 77 7.53 -2.10 -33.87
CA TYR A 77 8.47 -2.22 -32.76
C TYR A 77 9.70 -3.06 -33.13
N LYS A 78 10.83 -2.77 -32.48
CA LYS A 78 11.99 -3.67 -32.48
C LYS A 78 11.63 -4.99 -31.78
N ASP A 79 12.28 -6.07 -32.19
CA ASP A 79 11.98 -7.42 -31.67
C ASP A 79 12.21 -7.50 -30.14
N ALA A 80 13.18 -6.74 -29.61
CA ALA A 80 13.41 -6.61 -28.16
C ALA A 80 12.22 -5.98 -27.41
N VAL A 81 11.53 -4.99 -27.99
CA VAL A 81 10.35 -4.35 -27.38
C VAL A 81 9.17 -5.32 -27.36
N ILE A 82 8.98 -6.08 -28.43
CA ILE A 82 7.94 -7.13 -28.51
C ILE A 82 8.22 -8.22 -27.48
N SER A 83 9.49 -8.64 -27.35
CA SER A 83 9.89 -9.64 -26.36
C SER A 83 9.59 -9.15 -24.93
N LEU A 84 9.98 -7.93 -24.58
CA LEU A 84 9.73 -7.36 -23.24
C LEU A 84 8.24 -7.33 -22.88
N ALA A 85 7.38 -6.97 -23.83
CA ALA A 85 5.94 -6.98 -23.62
C ALA A 85 5.41 -8.41 -23.34
N GLN A 86 5.95 -9.43 -24.02
CA GLN A 86 5.50 -10.81 -23.89
C GLN A 86 6.06 -11.52 -22.65
N THR A 87 7.31 -11.24 -22.26
CA THR A 87 8.01 -11.97 -21.20
C THR A 87 7.94 -11.27 -19.84
N ASN A 88 7.89 -9.93 -19.85
CA ASN A 88 7.99 -9.13 -18.63
C ASN A 88 6.78 -8.21 -18.41
N HIS A 89 5.81 -8.21 -19.34
CA HIS A 89 4.66 -7.30 -19.32
C HIS A 89 5.08 -5.81 -19.29
N VAL A 90 6.21 -5.48 -19.92
CA VAL A 90 6.77 -4.13 -20.03
C VAL A 90 6.52 -3.60 -21.44
N PHE A 91 5.77 -2.51 -21.56
CA PHE A 91 5.41 -1.90 -22.84
C PHE A 91 6.21 -0.60 -23.02
N LEU A 92 6.96 -0.47 -24.12
CA LEU A 92 7.81 0.68 -24.39
C LEU A 92 7.45 1.33 -25.72
N GLY A 93 7.29 2.65 -25.74
CA GLY A 93 7.09 3.44 -26.96
C GLY A 93 5.72 3.21 -27.59
N GLN A 94 4.70 3.02 -26.76
CA GLN A 94 3.39 2.54 -27.18
C GLN A 94 2.72 3.43 -28.25
N ILE A 95 2.35 2.80 -29.36
CA ILE A 95 1.55 3.29 -30.49
C ILE A 95 0.11 2.78 -30.30
N LEU A 96 -0.86 3.68 -30.16
CA LEU A 96 -2.24 3.31 -29.83
C LEU A 96 -2.99 2.82 -31.05
N SER A 97 -2.80 3.43 -32.22
CA SER A 97 -3.59 3.17 -33.43
C SER A 97 -3.56 1.70 -33.92
N THR A 98 -2.55 0.90 -33.57
CA THR A 98 -2.46 -0.56 -33.83
C THR A 98 -3.01 -1.41 -32.71
N THR A 99 -3.12 -0.85 -31.51
CA THR A 99 -3.29 -1.63 -30.30
C THR A 99 -4.76 -2.03 -30.15
N ASN A 100 -5.02 -3.30 -29.86
CA ASN A 100 -6.37 -3.73 -29.53
C ASN A 100 -6.82 -3.05 -28.23
N ARG A 101 -8.04 -2.49 -28.22
CA ARG A 101 -8.58 -1.76 -27.06
C ARG A 101 -8.63 -2.59 -25.77
N GLN A 102 -8.94 -3.88 -25.86
CA GLN A 102 -8.98 -4.79 -24.70
C GLN A 102 -7.57 -5.08 -24.18
N ASP A 103 -6.60 -5.30 -25.07
CA ASP A 103 -5.20 -5.49 -24.71
C ASP A 103 -4.60 -4.22 -24.10
N PHE A 104 -5.06 -3.03 -24.52
CA PHE A 104 -4.66 -1.76 -23.93
C PHE A 104 -5.29 -1.54 -22.55
N TRP A 105 -6.57 -1.85 -22.41
CA TRP A 105 -7.28 -1.77 -21.14
C TRP A 105 -6.74 -2.75 -20.11
N ASP A 106 -6.25 -3.92 -20.55
CA ASP A 106 -5.44 -4.85 -19.77
C ASP A 106 -6.05 -5.22 -18.40
N ASN A 107 -7.37 -5.45 -18.39
CA ASN A 107 -8.15 -5.67 -17.17
C ASN A 107 -7.61 -6.85 -16.33
N GLY A 108 -7.13 -7.91 -16.99
CA GLY A 108 -6.56 -9.09 -16.32
C GLY A 108 -5.28 -8.81 -15.52
N ASN A 109 -4.57 -7.72 -15.84
CA ASN A 109 -3.36 -7.29 -15.14
C ASN A 109 -3.55 -5.90 -14.52
N ARG A 110 -4.74 -5.63 -13.95
CA ARG A 110 -5.07 -4.36 -13.26
C ARG A 110 -4.78 -3.13 -14.11
N ASN A 111 -5.09 -3.19 -15.40
CA ASN A 111 -4.91 -2.09 -16.35
C ASN A 111 -3.46 -1.63 -16.50
N SER A 112 -2.50 -2.54 -16.26
CA SER A 112 -1.07 -2.24 -16.24
C SER A 112 -0.62 -1.54 -17.52
N ARG A 113 -1.05 -1.99 -18.70
CA ARG A 113 -0.64 -1.38 -19.96
C ARG A 113 -1.07 0.09 -20.12
N LEU A 114 -2.32 0.44 -19.80
CA LEU A 114 -2.80 1.82 -19.78
C LEU A 114 -2.00 2.68 -18.80
N LYS A 115 -1.78 2.17 -17.58
CA LYS A 115 -1.02 2.87 -16.54
C LYS A 115 0.44 3.08 -16.96
N GLN A 116 1.04 2.10 -17.63
CA GLN A 116 2.38 2.22 -18.24
C GLN A 116 2.38 3.33 -19.30
N TYR A 117 1.37 3.41 -20.16
CA TYR A 117 1.26 4.49 -21.15
C TYR A 117 1.26 5.88 -20.50
N GLN A 118 0.53 6.03 -19.39
CA GLN A 118 0.47 7.27 -18.62
C GLN A 118 1.81 7.62 -17.95
N LEU A 119 2.47 6.63 -17.34
CA LEU A 119 3.82 6.78 -16.79
C LEU A 119 4.84 7.14 -17.89
N GLU A 120 4.76 6.52 -19.07
CA GLU A 120 5.62 6.83 -20.21
C GLU A 120 5.42 8.27 -20.68
N LYS A 121 4.18 8.81 -20.65
CA LYS A 121 3.94 10.23 -20.95
C LYS A 121 4.72 11.12 -20.00
N TYR A 122 4.58 10.91 -18.70
CA TYR A 122 5.34 11.62 -17.67
C TYR A 122 6.85 11.52 -17.90
N LEU A 123 7.39 10.32 -18.14
CA LEU A 123 8.83 10.15 -18.39
C LEU A 123 9.31 10.94 -19.61
N ARG A 124 8.52 10.99 -20.69
CA ARG A 124 8.86 11.79 -21.88
C ARG A 124 8.89 13.28 -21.58
N GLU A 125 8.03 13.75 -20.71
CA GLU A 125 7.94 15.16 -20.29
C GLU A 125 9.15 15.57 -19.45
N ILE A 126 9.56 14.73 -18.49
CA ILE A 126 10.66 15.06 -17.57
C ILE A 126 12.06 14.66 -18.07
N ASP A 127 12.19 13.79 -19.08
CA ASP A 127 13.48 13.25 -19.57
C ASP A 127 13.72 13.48 -21.08
N ASN A 128 13.29 14.63 -21.61
CA ASN A 128 13.49 15.05 -23.01
C ASN A 128 13.12 13.95 -24.02
N GLY A 129 11.85 13.53 -23.99
CA GLY A 129 11.33 12.46 -24.84
C GLY A 129 11.73 11.05 -24.42
N TRP A 130 12.48 10.88 -23.31
CA TRP A 130 12.84 9.59 -22.72
C TRP A 130 13.40 8.60 -23.75
N ILE A 131 12.83 7.39 -23.89
CA ILE A 131 13.23 6.39 -24.92
C ILE A 131 13.12 6.90 -26.36
N ASN A 132 12.35 7.96 -26.59
CA ASN A 132 12.20 8.61 -27.89
C ASN A 132 13.12 9.83 -28.03
N ARG A 133 14.09 10.08 -27.14
CA ARG A 133 14.94 11.29 -27.15
C ARG A 133 15.48 11.68 -28.52
N ARG A 134 15.94 10.72 -29.33
CA ARG A 134 16.39 10.95 -30.72
C ARG A 134 15.36 10.59 -31.79
N ALA A 135 14.26 9.97 -31.41
CA ALA A 135 13.19 9.48 -32.28
C ALA A 135 11.89 10.30 -32.17
N GLN A 136 11.89 11.44 -31.49
CA GLN A 136 10.68 12.28 -31.31
C GLN A 136 10.05 12.69 -32.64
N SER A 137 10.87 12.89 -33.67
CA SER A 137 10.44 13.24 -35.04
C SER A 137 10.43 12.04 -36.00
N TYR A 138 10.56 10.81 -35.50
CA TYR A 138 10.59 9.62 -36.35
C TYR A 138 9.21 9.40 -37.00
N ARG A 139 9.17 9.49 -38.34
CA ARG A 139 7.95 9.34 -39.12
C ARG A 139 7.31 7.97 -38.86
N GLY A 140 6.01 7.97 -38.55
CA GLY A 140 5.25 6.76 -38.26
C GLY A 140 5.31 6.27 -36.80
N ALA A 141 6.04 6.94 -35.90
CA ALA A 141 5.94 6.68 -34.46
C ALA A 141 4.62 7.23 -33.87
N PHE A 142 4.26 8.46 -34.22
CA PHE A 142 3.01 9.11 -33.82
C PHE A 142 2.41 9.81 -35.04
N GLN A 143 1.20 9.41 -35.44
CA GLN A 143 0.36 10.17 -36.38
C GLN A 143 -0.84 10.67 -35.59
N SER A 144 -0.92 11.97 -35.36
CA SER A 144 -1.92 12.57 -34.47
C SER A 144 -3.33 12.17 -34.86
N GLU A 145 -3.67 12.20 -36.15
CA GLU A 145 -5.04 11.91 -36.61
C GLU A 145 -5.46 10.45 -36.33
N ASP A 146 -4.56 9.50 -36.53
CA ASP A 146 -4.84 8.07 -36.30
C ASP A 146 -4.87 7.72 -34.81
N GLU A 147 -4.02 8.36 -34.01
CA GLU A 147 -4.00 8.21 -32.55
C GLU A 147 -5.23 8.86 -31.91
N ASP A 148 -5.66 10.04 -32.37
CA ASP A 148 -6.88 10.72 -31.95
C ASP A 148 -8.12 9.89 -32.29
N ALA A 149 -8.22 9.39 -33.53
CA ALA A 149 -9.32 8.55 -33.95
C ALA A 149 -9.40 7.26 -33.11
N TRP A 150 -8.24 6.65 -32.80
CA TRP A 150 -8.18 5.49 -31.92
C TRP A 150 -8.59 5.85 -30.49
N GLY A 151 -8.10 6.95 -29.95
CA GLY A 151 -8.37 7.37 -28.57
C GLY A 151 -9.84 7.74 -28.34
N ILE A 152 -10.48 8.45 -29.27
CA ILE A 152 -11.94 8.66 -29.27
C ILE A 152 -12.67 7.32 -29.25
N SER A 153 -12.23 6.38 -30.09
CA SER A 153 -12.84 5.05 -30.18
C SER A 153 -12.64 4.22 -28.92
N PHE A 154 -11.49 4.34 -28.26
CA PHE A 154 -11.16 3.66 -27.01
C PHE A 154 -11.95 4.22 -25.83
N LEU A 155 -11.94 5.54 -25.65
CA LEU A 155 -12.62 6.18 -24.53
C LEU A 155 -14.15 6.00 -24.62
N ASN A 156 -14.75 6.13 -25.81
CA ASN A 156 -16.18 5.84 -25.99
C ASN A 156 -16.55 4.38 -25.69
N TRP A 157 -15.64 3.44 -25.99
CA TRP A 157 -15.83 2.03 -25.62
C TRP A 157 -15.69 1.80 -24.12
N LEU A 158 -14.73 2.47 -23.48
CA LEU A 158 -14.45 2.34 -22.05
C LEU A 158 -15.59 2.89 -21.18
N VAL A 159 -16.09 4.08 -21.50
CA VAL A 159 -17.17 4.74 -20.74
C VAL A 159 -18.56 4.14 -21.01
N GLN A 160 -18.68 3.18 -21.94
CA GLN A 160 -19.93 2.49 -22.20
C GLN A 160 -20.37 1.62 -21.02
N ASP A 161 -19.41 1.00 -20.32
CA ASP A 161 -19.68 0.17 -19.15
C ASP A 161 -19.70 1.03 -17.88
N VAL A 162 -20.92 1.28 -17.39
CA VAL A 162 -21.14 2.13 -16.21
C VAL A 162 -20.49 1.54 -14.96
N ASN A 163 -20.45 0.21 -14.81
CA ASN A 163 -19.83 -0.40 -13.65
C ASN A 163 -18.31 -0.15 -13.64
N VAL A 164 -17.68 -0.18 -14.81
CA VAL A 164 -16.24 0.14 -14.94
C VAL A 164 -16.01 1.63 -14.68
N LEU A 165 -16.91 2.49 -15.16
CA LEU A 165 -16.87 3.93 -14.93
C LEU A 165 -16.98 4.31 -13.45
N GLU A 166 -17.91 3.71 -12.71
CA GLU A 166 -18.09 3.94 -11.28
C GLU A 166 -16.91 3.38 -10.47
N SER A 167 -16.56 2.10 -10.71
CA SER A 167 -15.54 1.41 -9.91
C SER A 167 -14.10 1.84 -10.19
N GLN A 168 -13.84 2.54 -11.31
CA GLN A 168 -12.51 2.99 -11.72
C GLN A 168 -12.51 4.43 -12.21
N PHE A 169 -13.41 5.27 -11.66
CA PHE A 169 -13.61 6.66 -12.09
C PHE A 169 -12.30 7.45 -12.16
N PHE A 170 -11.48 7.37 -11.11
CA PHE A 170 -10.18 8.05 -11.06
C PHE A 170 -9.28 7.66 -12.24
N LEU A 171 -9.09 6.36 -12.49
CA LEU A 171 -8.23 5.86 -13.56
C LEU A 171 -8.75 6.28 -14.94
N ILE A 172 -10.07 6.22 -15.15
CA ILE A 172 -10.70 6.63 -16.42
C ILE A 172 -10.54 8.13 -16.65
N ARG A 173 -10.69 8.95 -15.60
CA ARG A 173 -10.44 10.38 -15.68
C ARG A 173 -8.95 10.68 -15.97
N GLN A 174 -8.01 9.92 -15.40
CA GLN A 174 -6.60 10.02 -15.82
C GLN A 174 -6.40 9.56 -17.27
N ALA A 175 -7.16 8.57 -17.73
CA ALA A 175 -7.12 8.09 -19.11
C ALA A 175 -7.58 9.19 -20.09
N SER A 176 -8.63 9.95 -19.78
CA SER A 176 -9.03 11.10 -20.62
C SER A 176 -7.96 12.19 -20.66
N LYS A 177 -7.26 12.48 -19.55
CA LYS A 177 -6.12 13.43 -19.56
C LYS A 177 -4.97 12.99 -20.48
N SER A 178 -4.75 11.68 -20.59
CA SER A 178 -3.54 11.12 -21.18
C SER A 178 -3.75 10.57 -22.60
N ILE A 179 -4.94 10.11 -22.97
CA ILE A 179 -5.19 9.53 -24.29
C ILE A 179 -5.52 10.66 -25.28
N PRO A 180 -4.89 10.71 -26.47
CA PRO A 180 -5.22 11.70 -27.50
C PRO A 180 -6.63 11.45 -28.05
N HIS A 181 -7.54 12.43 -27.97
CA HIS A 181 -8.93 12.29 -28.43
C HIS A 181 -9.64 13.62 -28.73
N ARG A 182 -8.93 14.74 -28.65
CA ARG A 182 -9.45 16.09 -28.94
C ARG A 182 -8.72 16.61 -30.16
N ALA A 183 -9.45 17.08 -31.17
CA ALA A 183 -8.82 17.87 -32.23
C ALA A 183 -8.21 19.10 -31.56
N ASP A 184 -6.90 19.31 -31.73
CA ASP A 184 -6.23 20.53 -31.25
C ASP A 184 -7.10 21.75 -31.55
N ASP A 185 -7.39 22.57 -30.54
CA ASP A 185 -8.03 23.87 -30.76
C ASP A 185 -7.29 24.61 -31.88
N ASN A 186 -8.01 25.35 -32.72
CA ASN A 186 -7.39 26.17 -33.79
C ASN A 186 -6.22 27.03 -33.27
N LEU A 187 -6.24 27.40 -31.98
CA LEU A 187 -5.15 28.08 -31.27
C LEU A 187 -3.91 27.20 -31.08
N SER A 188 -4.05 25.97 -30.62
CA SER A 188 -2.96 24.98 -30.49
C SER A 188 -2.33 24.64 -31.85
N GLN A 189 -3.13 24.55 -32.90
CA GLN A 189 -2.62 24.35 -34.26
C GLN A 189 -1.84 25.57 -34.77
N ARG A 190 -2.30 26.80 -34.48
CA ARG A 190 -1.55 28.03 -34.79
C ARG A 190 -0.24 28.11 -34.01
N ILE A 191 -0.25 27.78 -32.72
CA ILE A 191 0.95 27.73 -31.88
C ILE A 191 1.98 26.77 -32.49
N ARG A 192 1.57 25.54 -32.82
CA ARG A 192 2.42 24.53 -33.46
C ARG A 192 2.93 24.95 -34.84
N THR A 193 2.10 25.63 -35.63
CA THR A 193 2.48 26.12 -36.95
C THR A 193 3.51 27.25 -36.83
N SER A 194 3.24 28.25 -35.99
CA SER A 194 4.11 29.38 -35.73
C SER A 194 5.45 28.95 -35.11
N SER A 195 5.45 28.05 -34.12
CA SER A 195 6.69 27.54 -33.52
C SER A 195 7.54 26.76 -34.51
N LYS A 196 6.91 26.02 -35.43
CA LYS A 196 7.59 25.33 -36.54
C LYS A 196 8.21 26.30 -37.52
N GLU A 197 7.47 27.29 -38.00
CA GLU A 197 7.99 28.28 -38.95
C GLU A 197 9.17 29.06 -38.37
N VAL A 198 9.10 29.40 -37.08
CA VAL A 198 10.20 30.06 -36.37
C VAL A 198 11.43 29.14 -36.31
N SER A 199 11.25 27.86 -35.97
CA SER A 199 12.39 26.93 -35.87
C SER A 199 13.02 26.57 -37.22
N ASP A 200 12.21 26.49 -38.27
CA ASP A 200 12.68 26.20 -39.64
C ASP A 200 13.56 27.36 -40.14
N THR A 201 13.29 28.59 -39.67
CA THR A 201 14.06 29.79 -40.02
C THR A 201 15.24 30.03 -39.06
N PHE A 202 15.11 29.65 -37.79
CA PHE A 202 16.09 29.90 -36.75
C PHE A 202 16.31 28.64 -35.88
N PRO A 203 17.22 27.73 -36.28
CA PRO A 203 17.33 26.38 -35.73
C PRO A 203 17.60 26.29 -34.22
N THR A 204 18.17 27.33 -33.59
CA THR A 204 18.39 27.36 -32.13
C THR A 204 17.10 27.51 -31.33
N PHE A 205 15.97 27.82 -31.98
CA PHE A 205 14.63 27.80 -31.37
C PHE A 205 14.05 26.38 -31.27
N MET A 206 14.74 25.36 -31.82
CA MET A 206 14.23 23.98 -31.87
C MET A 206 13.91 23.39 -30.50
N ASP A 207 14.68 23.70 -29.46
CA ASP A 207 14.43 23.15 -28.11
C ASP A 207 13.14 23.73 -27.50
N ILE A 208 12.89 25.03 -27.71
CA ILE A 208 11.64 25.69 -27.28
C ILE A 208 10.47 25.17 -28.11
N ARG A 209 10.66 24.98 -29.43
CA ARG A 209 9.64 24.35 -30.27
C ARG A 209 9.31 22.93 -29.81
N VAL A 210 10.31 22.10 -29.53
CA VAL A 210 10.09 20.72 -29.08
C VAL A 210 9.28 20.72 -27.79
N LYS A 211 9.55 21.65 -26.86
CA LYS A 211 8.74 21.86 -25.66
C LYS A 211 7.30 22.25 -26.00
N ILE A 212 7.09 23.27 -26.84
CA ILE A 212 5.76 23.75 -27.27
C ILE A 212 4.94 22.67 -28.00
N HIS A 213 5.56 21.83 -28.83
CA HIS A 213 4.88 20.75 -29.55
C HIS A 213 4.64 19.50 -28.69
N GLY A 214 5.45 19.30 -27.66
CA GLY A 214 5.35 18.16 -26.75
C GLY A 214 4.33 18.38 -25.64
N GLN A 215 4.53 19.45 -24.86
CA GLN A 215 3.70 19.78 -23.70
C GLN A 215 3.80 21.29 -23.43
N PRO A 216 2.97 22.12 -24.06
CA PRO A 216 2.99 23.56 -23.83
C PRO A 216 2.45 23.88 -22.42
N ASP A 217 3.05 24.85 -21.74
CA ASP A 217 2.60 25.39 -20.45
C ASP A 217 2.69 26.93 -20.39
N ALA A 218 2.15 27.54 -19.34
CA ALA A 218 2.12 29.00 -19.17
C ALA A 218 3.51 29.65 -19.17
N SER A 219 4.55 28.92 -18.73
CA SER A 219 5.94 29.42 -18.71
C SER A 219 6.56 29.47 -20.10
N ASP A 220 6.01 28.76 -21.08
CA ASP A 220 6.53 28.78 -22.45
C ASP A 220 6.35 30.15 -23.11
N ALA A 221 5.34 30.93 -22.73
CA ALA A 221 5.21 32.31 -23.16
C ALA A 221 6.43 33.14 -22.74
N ASP A 222 6.89 32.96 -21.49
CA ASP A 222 8.09 33.62 -20.97
C ASP A 222 9.36 33.11 -21.65
N ARG A 223 9.48 31.80 -21.90
CA ARG A 223 10.63 31.23 -22.64
C ARG A 223 10.74 31.80 -24.06
N VAL A 224 9.62 32.02 -24.73
CA VAL A 224 9.58 32.64 -26.06
C VAL A 224 10.01 34.11 -25.98
N ARG A 225 9.57 34.85 -24.94
CA ARG A 225 10.01 36.24 -24.70
C ARG A 225 11.48 36.34 -24.35
N ASP A 226 11.99 35.45 -23.51
CA ASP A 226 13.40 35.39 -23.12
C ASP A 226 14.29 35.09 -24.33
N PHE A 227 13.86 34.14 -25.18
CA PHE A 227 14.53 33.84 -26.43
C PHE A 227 14.56 35.04 -27.38
N LEU A 228 13.42 35.73 -27.53
CA LEU A 228 13.32 36.95 -28.33
C LEU A 228 14.25 38.05 -27.81
N ALA A 229 14.31 38.26 -26.48
CA ALA A 229 15.17 39.26 -25.85
C ALA A 229 16.66 38.94 -26.04
N ALA A 230 17.06 37.68 -25.83
CA ALA A 230 18.44 37.24 -25.95
C ALA A 230 18.98 37.28 -27.40
N ASN A 231 18.12 37.09 -28.40
CA ASN A 231 18.51 36.96 -29.80
C ASN A 231 18.12 38.16 -30.68
N ARG A 232 17.54 39.21 -30.08
CA ARG A 232 17.00 40.38 -30.79
C ARG A 232 17.92 41.01 -31.85
N PRO A 233 19.25 41.14 -31.65
CA PRO A 233 20.15 41.70 -32.66
C PRO A 233 20.32 40.81 -33.91
N ALA A 234 20.05 39.52 -33.79
CA ALA A 234 20.20 38.52 -34.85
C ALA A 234 18.86 38.12 -35.52
N LEU A 235 17.73 38.59 -35.00
CA LEU A 235 16.39 38.32 -35.52
C LEU A 235 15.95 39.44 -36.47
N GLY A 236 15.49 39.09 -37.68
CA GLY A 236 14.83 40.05 -38.58
C GLY A 236 13.45 40.49 -38.03
N PRO A 237 12.90 41.63 -38.50
CA PRO A 237 11.66 42.21 -37.98
C PRO A 237 10.44 41.26 -38.09
N ASP A 238 10.34 40.50 -39.18
CA ASP A 238 9.25 39.52 -39.38
C ASP A 238 9.32 38.35 -38.38
N LEU A 239 10.52 37.87 -38.08
CA LEU A 239 10.71 36.74 -37.18
C LEU A 239 10.50 37.17 -35.71
N ALA A 240 10.90 38.39 -35.36
CA ALA A 240 10.59 39.00 -34.07
C ALA A 240 9.06 39.14 -33.87
N ALA A 241 8.34 39.63 -34.88
CA ALA A 241 6.87 39.74 -34.83
C ALA A 241 6.17 38.38 -34.69
N LYS A 242 6.70 37.31 -35.34
CA LYS A 242 6.19 35.94 -35.17
C LYS A 242 6.42 35.39 -33.77
N LEU A 243 7.61 35.62 -33.18
CA LEU A 243 7.90 35.23 -31.80
C LEU A 243 7.00 35.98 -30.79
N GLU A 244 6.75 37.28 -31.00
CA GLU A 244 5.80 38.04 -30.18
C GLU A 244 4.36 37.51 -30.32
N SER A 245 3.96 37.11 -31.53
CA SER A 245 2.64 36.50 -31.77
C SER A 245 2.52 35.13 -31.12
N LEU A 246 3.56 34.31 -31.20
CA LEU A 246 3.62 33.00 -30.56
C LEU A 246 3.51 33.12 -29.03
N ALA A 247 4.23 34.09 -28.42
CA ALA A 247 4.11 34.36 -26.99
C ALA A 247 2.68 34.78 -26.60
N ARG A 248 2.02 35.63 -27.40
CA ARG A 248 0.61 36.03 -27.17
C ARG A 248 -0.38 34.88 -27.33
N ASP A 249 -0.18 34.01 -28.31
CA ASP A 249 -1.03 32.83 -28.49
C ASP A 249 -0.86 31.86 -27.31
N LEU A 250 0.35 31.72 -26.78
CA LEU A 250 0.62 30.98 -25.54
C LEU A 250 -0.04 31.64 -24.32
N ASP A 251 0.05 32.97 -24.18
CA ASP A 251 -0.69 33.70 -23.12
C ASP A 251 -2.19 33.54 -23.25
N MET A 252 -2.73 33.50 -24.47
CA MET A 252 -4.15 33.33 -24.72
C MET A 252 -4.61 31.91 -24.37
N LEU A 253 -3.78 30.92 -24.66
CA LEU A 253 -4.02 29.52 -24.29
C LEU A 253 -3.99 29.33 -22.76
N PHE A 254 -3.16 30.10 -22.05
CA PHE A 254 -2.94 29.94 -20.61
C PHE A 254 -3.40 31.12 -19.73
N GLY A 255 -4.12 32.11 -20.29
CA GLY A 255 -4.54 33.35 -19.63
C GLY A 255 -6.04 33.42 -19.29
N GLN A 256 -6.56 34.63 -19.02
CA GLN A 256 -7.96 34.90 -18.59
C GLN A 256 -9.07 34.49 -19.59
N ALA A 257 -8.74 33.83 -20.70
CA ALA A 257 -9.65 33.29 -21.73
C ALA A 257 -10.48 32.05 -21.29
N ASN A 258 -10.53 31.78 -20.00
CA ASN A 258 -10.91 30.50 -19.44
C ASN A 258 -12.44 30.29 -19.32
N ILE A 259 -13.25 31.36 -19.34
CA ILE A 259 -14.72 31.25 -19.33
C ILE A 259 -15.29 30.96 -20.74
N ASP A 260 -14.63 31.46 -21.79
CA ASP A 260 -15.01 31.17 -23.17
C ASP A 260 -14.95 29.68 -23.50
N VAL A 261 -14.04 28.95 -22.83
CA VAL A 261 -13.94 27.49 -22.93
C VAL A 261 -15.20 26.80 -22.40
N LEU A 262 -15.78 27.24 -21.28
CA LEU A 262 -17.03 26.67 -20.76
C LEU A 262 -18.21 26.92 -21.71
N ASN A 263 -18.27 28.11 -22.31
CA ASN A 263 -19.27 28.42 -23.34
C ASN A 263 -19.13 27.53 -24.59
N GLN A 264 -17.90 27.14 -24.96
CA GLN A 264 -17.68 26.16 -26.04
C GLN A 264 -18.26 24.79 -25.67
N PHE A 265 -18.04 24.30 -24.44
CA PHE A 265 -18.67 23.08 -23.96
C PHE A 265 -20.21 23.18 -23.99
N VAL A 266 -20.81 24.27 -23.49
CA VAL A 266 -22.26 24.52 -23.58
C VAL A 266 -22.77 24.43 -25.01
N SER A 267 -22.03 25.00 -25.97
CA SER A 267 -22.42 25.01 -27.38
C SER A 267 -22.35 23.63 -28.04
N SER A 268 -21.43 22.78 -27.60
CA SER A 268 -21.21 21.42 -28.10
C SER A 268 -22.22 20.40 -27.55
N MET A 269 -22.85 20.70 -26.41
CA MET A 269 -23.81 19.80 -25.75
C MET A 269 -25.20 19.83 -26.38
N ARG A 270 -25.87 18.67 -26.38
CA ARG A 270 -27.28 18.55 -26.78
C ARG A 270 -28.17 19.34 -25.81
N GLN A 271 -29.34 19.76 -26.28
CA GLN A 271 -30.34 20.40 -25.41
C GLN A 271 -30.82 19.40 -24.34
N GLY A 272 -30.83 19.82 -23.08
CA GLY A 272 -31.18 18.95 -21.95
C GLY A 272 -30.70 19.52 -20.61
N THR A 273 -30.93 18.77 -19.53
CA THR A 273 -30.62 19.17 -18.16
C THR A 273 -29.16 19.56 -17.96
N ILE A 274 -28.23 18.75 -18.47
CA ILE A 274 -26.78 18.96 -18.35
C ILE A 274 -26.35 20.27 -19.03
N ARG A 275 -26.89 20.58 -20.21
CA ARG A 275 -26.58 21.84 -20.90
C ARG A 275 -27.13 23.05 -20.14
N THR A 276 -28.32 22.94 -19.58
CA THR A 276 -28.91 24.00 -18.75
C THR A 276 -28.06 24.24 -17.52
N TRP A 277 -27.73 23.17 -16.78
CA TRP A 277 -26.85 23.23 -15.61
C TRP A 277 -25.49 23.85 -15.95
N LEU A 278 -24.83 23.41 -17.03
CA LEU A 278 -23.54 23.99 -17.42
C LEU A 278 -23.65 25.46 -17.81
N SER A 279 -24.78 25.87 -18.42
CA SER A 279 -25.04 27.28 -18.74
C SER A 279 -25.18 28.11 -17.47
N GLU A 280 -25.83 27.57 -16.43
CA GLU A 280 -25.94 28.22 -15.12
C GLU A 280 -24.58 28.33 -14.44
N VAL A 281 -23.76 27.27 -14.45
CA VAL A 281 -22.38 27.31 -13.95
C VAL A 281 -21.56 28.37 -14.69
N ALA A 282 -21.59 28.39 -16.02
CA ALA A 282 -20.87 29.39 -16.83
C ALA A 282 -21.35 30.82 -16.55
N ASN A 283 -22.66 31.04 -16.36
CA ASN A 283 -23.21 32.34 -16.01
C ASN A 283 -22.78 32.79 -14.60
N SER A 284 -22.79 31.90 -13.62
CA SER A 284 -22.32 32.19 -12.25
C SER A 284 -20.83 32.58 -12.23
N LEU A 285 -20.01 31.93 -13.06
CA LEU A 285 -18.59 32.27 -13.20
C LEU A 285 -18.36 33.62 -13.90
N ASN A 286 -19.25 34.02 -14.82
CA ASN A 286 -19.25 35.35 -15.44
C ASN A 286 -19.73 36.46 -14.46
N GLY A 287 -20.66 36.12 -13.57
CA GLY A 287 -21.23 37.05 -12.58
C GLY A 287 -20.34 37.31 -11.37
N GLY A 288 -19.59 36.30 -10.91
CA GLY A 288 -18.64 36.43 -9.79
C GLY A 288 -17.43 37.25 -10.19
N GLN A 289 -17.22 38.41 -9.56
CA GLN A 289 -15.99 39.20 -9.72
C GLN A 289 -14.84 38.64 -8.86
N ASP A 290 -15.18 37.89 -7.80
CA ASP A 290 -14.23 37.36 -6.83
C ASP A 290 -13.77 35.93 -7.21
N PRO A 291 -12.45 35.69 -7.33
CA PRO A 291 -11.88 34.34 -7.47
C PRO A 291 -12.36 33.33 -6.41
N ILE A 292 -12.72 33.78 -5.20
CA ILE A 292 -13.22 32.90 -4.13
C ILE A 292 -14.62 32.36 -4.46
N GLU A 293 -15.55 33.24 -4.86
CA GLU A 293 -16.89 32.84 -5.30
C GLU A 293 -16.82 31.87 -6.49
N ARG A 294 -15.89 32.13 -7.43
CA ARG A 294 -15.64 31.23 -8.56
C ARG A 294 -15.13 29.88 -8.12
N ALA A 295 -14.21 29.82 -7.16
CA ALA A 295 -13.71 28.56 -6.64
C ALA A 295 -14.84 27.73 -6.02
N LEU A 296 -15.76 28.35 -5.27
CA LEU A 296 -16.91 27.67 -4.67
C LEU A 296 -17.81 27.04 -5.74
N VAL A 297 -18.17 27.81 -6.76
CA VAL A 297 -18.97 27.31 -7.89
C VAL A 297 -18.26 26.17 -8.62
N LEU A 298 -16.94 26.28 -8.86
CA LEU A 298 -16.18 25.23 -9.54
C LEU A 298 -16.08 23.93 -8.74
N SER A 299 -15.96 24.03 -7.42
CA SER A 299 -15.91 22.85 -6.55
C SER A 299 -17.25 22.11 -6.50
N ASP A 300 -18.35 22.82 -6.26
CA ASP A 300 -19.69 22.24 -6.28
C ASP A 300 -20.03 21.61 -7.65
N ALA A 301 -19.66 22.32 -8.72
CA ALA A 301 -19.82 21.80 -10.07
C ALA A 301 -19.02 20.52 -10.33
N SER A 302 -17.87 20.34 -9.68
CA SER A 302 -17.05 19.13 -9.84
C SER A 302 -17.72 17.87 -9.31
N LEU A 303 -18.41 17.96 -8.17
CA LEU A 303 -19.13 16.84 -7.56
C LEU A 303 -20.38 16.50 -8.38
N THR A 304 -21.19 17.52 -8.69
CA THR A 304 -22.37 17.34 -9.54
C THR A 304 -22.01 16.71 -10.89
N LEU A 305 -20.89 17.13 -11.49
CA LEU A 305 -20.44 16.58 -12.76
C LEU A 305 -20.06 15.10 -12.66
N ARG A 306 -19.48 14.65 -11.53
CA ARG A 306 -19.15 13.23 -11.31
C ARG A 306 -20.40 12.37 -11.35
N GLU A 307 -21.49 12.81 -10.74
CA GLU A 307 -22.79 12.13 -10.78
C GLU A 307 -23.39 12.14 -12.20
N MET A 308 -23.40 13.31 -12.85
CA MET A 308 -23.93 13.45 -14.21
C MET A 308 -23.17 12.60 -15.25
N ILE A 309 -21.87 12.37 -15.07
CA ILE A 309 -21.06 11.50 -15.94
C ILE A 309 -21.60 10.06 -15.95
N VAL A 310 -22.07 9.57 -14.80
CA VAL A 310 -22.61 8.22 -14.64
C VAL A 310 -24.03 8.14 -15.20
N GLU A 311 -24.84 9.17 -14.96
CA GLU A 311 -26.24 9.25 -15.40
C GLU A 311 -26.43 9.50 -16.90
N GLU A 312 -25.47 10.16 -17.56
CA GLU A 312 -25.55 10.46 -18.99
C GLU A 312 -25.66 9.17 -19.82
N ALA A 313 -26.61 9.14 -20.76
CA ALA A 313 -26.93 7.94 -21.53
C ALA A 313 -26.04 7.77 -22.77
N ASP A 314 -25.51 8.87 -23.32
CA ASP A 314 -24.71 8.88 -24.54
C ASP A 314 -23.20 8.81 -24.20
N ASN A 315 -22.48 7.84 -24.77
CA ASN A 315 -21.04 7.66 -24.51
C ASN A 315 -20.20 8.89 -24.89
N THR A 316 -20.58 9.60 -25.97
CA THR A 316 -19.90 10.83 -26.38
C THR A 316 -20.23 11.96 -25.42
N GLY A 317 -21.45 11.99 -24.88
CA GLY A 317 -21.83 12.83 -23.74
C GLY A 317 -20.93 12.58 -22.52
N ARG A 318 -20.79 11.32 -22.08
CA ARG A 318 -19.91 10.94 -20.95
C ARG A 318 -18.47 11.39 -21.14
N LEU A 319 -17.90 11.17 -22.34
CA LEU A 319 -16.55 11.61 -22.66
C LEU A 319 -16.43 13.15 -22.61
N THR A 320 -17.42 13.87 -23.16
CA THR A 320 -17.46 15.35 -23.09
C THR A 320 -17.52 15.84 -21.64
N LEU A 321 -18.25 15.15 -20.76
CA LEU A 321 -18.33 15.50 -19.34
C LEU A 321 -17.06 15.15 -18.57
N LEU A 322 -16.39 14.04 -18.89
CA LEU A 322 -15.05 13.74 -18.37
C LEU A 322 -14.04 14.82 -18.79
N ASP A 323 -14.15 15.31 -20.02
CA ASP A 323 -13.30 16.38 -20.53
C ASP A 323 -13.54 17.70 -19.82
N LEU A 324 -14.81 18.03 -19.60
CA LEU A 324 -15.21 19.16 -18.78
C LEU A 324 -14.67 19.02 -17.35
N SER A 325 -14.71 17.82 -16.75
CA SER A 325 -14.19 17.56 -15.40
C SER A 325 -12.69 17.86 -15.29
N VAL A 326 -11.92 17.54 -16.33
CA VAL A 326 -10.50 17.93 -16.41
C VAL A 326 -10.36 19.45 -16.46
N LYS A 327 -11.16 20.12 -17.30
CA LYS A 327 -11.09 21.58 -17.45
C LYS A 327 -11.50 22.32 -16.18
N LEU A 328 -12.54 21.87 -15.48
CA LEU A 328 -12.97 22.46 -14.21
C LEU A 328 -11.86 22.41 -13.14
N GLU A 329 -11.05 21.34 -13.10
CA GLU A 329 -9.92 21.23 -12.17
C GLU A 329 -8.85 22.28 -12.45
N GLU A 330 -8.48 22.47 -13.73
CA GLU A 330 -7.53 23.52 -14.14
C GLU A 330 -8.03 24.91 -13.74
N LEU A 331 -9.32 25.19 -13.98
CA LEU A 331 -9.95 26.45 -13.59
C LEU A 331 -9.92 26.63 -12.08
N LEU A 332 -10.23 25.58 -11.31
CA LEU A 332 -10.25 25.65 -9.86
C LEU A 332 -8.86 25.91 -9.29
N ILE A 333 -7.84 25.18 -9.75
CA ILE A 333 -6.43 25.38 -9.35
C ILE A 333 -6.00 26.83 -9.64
N ALA A 334 -6.34 27.36 -10.83
CA ALA A 334 -6.03 28.73 -11.19
C ALA A 334 -6.67 29.76 -10.23
N ASN A 335 -7.94 29.59 -9.85
CA ASN A 335 -8.63 30.50 -8.92
C ASN A 335 -8.10 30.36 -7.47
N LEU A 336 -7.82 29.14 -7.02
CA LEU A 336 -7.26 28.85 -5.69
C LEU A 336 -5.87 29.48 -5.46
N SER A 337 -5.09 29.70 -6.51
CA SER A 337 -3.76 30.34 -6.42
C SER A 337 -3.82 31.77 -5.87
N SER A 338 -4.97 32.43 -6.03
CA SER A 338 -5.20 33.82 -5.61
C SER A 338 -5.85 33.92 -4.22
N TRP A 339 -6.51 32.87 -3.76
CA TRP A 339 -7.10 32.82 -2.43
C TRP A 339 -6.02 32.54 -1.39
N LYS A 340 -5.88 33.42 -0.40
CA LYS A 340 -5.13 33.17 0.85
C LYS A 340 -6.11 33.35 2.00
N ALA A 341 -6.40 32.27 2.71
CA ALA A 341 -7.26 32.35 3.88
C ALA A 341 -6.56 33.21 4.95
N SER A 342 -7.31 34.14 5.51
CA SER A 342 -6.84 35.09 6.51
C SER A 342 -7.42 34.81 7.89
N THR A 343 -8.56 34.12 7.94
CA THR A 343 -9.27 33.74 9.16
C THR A 343 -9.51 32.24 9.23
N LEU A 344 -9.78 31.74 10.43
CA LEU A 344 -10.12 30.33 10.65
C LEU A 344 -11.38 29.91 9.87
N GLU A 345 -12.37 30.80 9.75
CA GLU A 345 -13.57 30.60 8.94
C GLU A 345 -13.23 30.39 7.46
N GLU A 346 -12.37 31.23 6.89
CA GLU A 346 -11.94 31.12 5.49
C GLU A 346 -11.14 29.84 5.24
N GLU A 347 -10.30 29.41 6.18
CA GLU A 347 -9.54 28.16 6.04
C GLU A 347 -10.44 26.93 6.11
N PHE A 348 -11.45 26.92 7.00
CA PHE A 348 -12.45 25.86 7.04
C PHE A 348 -13.27 25.79 5.74
N ALA A 349 -13.75 26.93 5.24
CA ALA A 349 -14.45 26.99 3.96
C ALA A 349 -13.57 26.47 2.82
N ARG A 350 -12.27 26.81 2.82
CA ARG A 350 -11.31 26.33 1.83
C ARG A 350 -11.09 24.83 1.91
N ILE A 351 -11.02 24.26 3.12
CA ILE A 351 -10.87 22.81 3.34
C ILE A 351 -12.13 22.06 2.88
N GLU A 352 -13.33 22.52 3.23
CA GLU A 352 -14.60 21.91 2.79
C GLU A 352 -14.73 21.93 1.27
N LEU A 353 -14.36 23.06 0.65
CA LEU A 353 -14.29 23.20 -0.79
C LEU A 353 -13.34 22.18 -1.41
N LEU A 354 -12.12 22.07 -0.89
CA LEU A 354 -11.10 21.15 -1.43
C LEU A 354 -11.47 19.68 -1.19
N THR A 355 -12.19 19.39 -0.12
CA THR A 355 -12.77 18.06 0.15
C THR A 355 -13.79 17.68 -0.92
N THR A 356 -14.71 18.59 -1.25
CA THR A 356 -15.71 18.41 -2.30
C THR A 356 -15.05 18.25 -3.68
N ALA A 357 -14.06 19.07 -4.00
CA ALA A 357 -13.31 18.97 -5.25
C ALA A 357 -12.53 17.65 -5.36
N ALA A 358 -11.90 17.19 -4.27
CA ALA A 358 -11.20 15.91 -4.23
C ALA A 358 -12.15 14.74 -4.52
N ALA A 359 -13.38 14.77 -4.01
CA ALA A 359 -14.42 13.80 -4.35
C ALA A 359 -14.88 13.93 -5.80
N GLY A 360 -15.17 15.14 -6.29
CA GLY A 360 -15.60 15.38 -7.68
C GLY A 360 -14.58 14.91 -8.73
N TYR A 361 -13.28 15.01 -8.44
CA TYR A 361 -12.21 14.56 -9.33
C TYR A 361 -11.74 13.11 -9.12
N GLY A 362 -12.35 12.39 -8.16
CA GLY A 362 -12.08 10.97 -7.93
C GLY A 362 -10.89 10.66 -7.03
N PHE A 363 -10.33 11.62 -6.31
CA PHE A 363 -9.31 11.34 -5.30
C PHE A 363 -9.90 10.69 -4.04
N LEU A 364 -11.14 11.06 -3.71
CA LEU A 364 -11.96 10.42 -2.67
C LEU A 364 -13.13 9.69 -3.32
N GLU A 365 -13.53 8.55 -2.77
CA GLU A 365 -14.77 7.91 -3.17
C GLU A 365 -15.99 8.60 -2.55
N LEU A 366 -17.16 8.51 -3.20
CA LEU A 366 -18.35 9.24 -2.75
C LEU A 366 -18.77 8.86 -1.32
N TRP A 367 -18.71 7.58 -0.97
CA TRP A 367 -19.03 7.13 0.39
C TRP A 367 -18.01 7.64 1.44
N GLU A 368 -16.75 7.86 1.05
CA GLU A 368 -15.71 8.42 1.92
C GLU A 368 -15.95 9.91 2.16
N TYR A 369 -16.36 10.61 1.10
CA TYR A 369 -16.78 12.01 1.15
C TYR A 369 -17.99 12.19 2.08
N ASP A 370 -19.03 11.38 1.92
CA ASP A 370 -20.24 11.43 2.75
C ASP A 370 -19.92 11.19 4.24
N ALA A 371 -19.05 10.21 4.52
CA ALA A 371 -18.61 9.90 5.88
C ALA A 371 -17.83 11.06 6.52
N ALA A 372 -17.00 11.76 5.74
CA ALA A 372 -16.17 12.85 6.24
C ALA A 372 -16.90 14.19 6.33
N LEU A 373 -17.81 14.50 5.40
CA LEU A 373 -18.52 15.78 5.34
C LEU A 373 -19.36 15.98 6.62
N SER A 374 -20.08 14.94 7.03
CA SER A 374 -20.89 14.94 8.26
C SER A 374 -20.06 15.28 9.50
N ASP A 375 -18.80 14.81 9.56
CA ASP A 375 -17.89 15.12 10.65
C ASP A 375 -17.33 16.55 10.59
N LEU A 376 -16.97 17.03 9.41
CA LEU A 376 -16.48 18.41 9.21
C LEU A 376 -17.54 19.43 9.63
N GLU A 377 -18.78 19.25 9.18
CA GLU A 377 -19.91 20.13 9.52
C GLU A 377 -20.20 20.15 11.02
N ARG A 378 -20.17 18.97 11.67
CA ARG A 378 -20.38 18.83 13.11
C ARG A 378 -19.28 19.51 13.93
N LEU A 379 -18.02 19.49 13.45
CA LEU A 379 -16.87 20.05 14.16
C LEU A 379 -16.78 21.58 14.07
N ARG A 380 -17.20 22.18 12.94
CA ARG A 380 -17.08 23.63 12.69
C ARG A 380 -17.81 24.50 13.71
N GLY A 381 -19.00 24.09 14.15
CA GLY A 381 -19.87 24.92 15.00
C GLY A 381 -20.40 26.17 14.26
N SER A 382 -20.98 27.14 14.99
CA SER A 382 -21.65 28.31 14.40
C SER A 382 -20.86 29.63 14.48
N ASP A 383 -20.34 30.03 15.64
CA ASP A 383 -19.61 31.34 15.78
C ASP A 383 -18.27 31.25 16.53
N ARG A 384 -18.15 30.24 17.39
CA ARG A 384 -16.96 29.99 18.22
C ARG A 384 -16.66 28.51 18.26
N ILE A 385 -15.39 28.18 18.30
CA ILE A 385 -14.90 26.81 18.31
C ILE A 385 -13.87 26.62 19.41
N LEU A 386 -13.84 25.45 20.05
CA LEU A 386 -12.79 25.10 21.01
C LEU A 386 -11.52 24.73 20.27
N LEU A 387 -10.33 25.10 20.78
CA LEU A 387 -9.06 24.73 20.15
C LEU A 387 -8.91 23.21 19.97
N ARG A 388 -9.50 22.40 20.87
CA ARG A 388 -9.55 20.94 20.71
C ARG A 388 -10.34 20.50 19.46
N GLN A 389 -11.46 21.18 19.16
CA GLN A 389 -12.28 20.89 17.97
C GLN A 389 -11.57 21.34 16.70
N VAL A 390 -10.83 22.45 16.75
CA VAL A 390 -9.95 22.87 15.64
C VAL A 390 -8.89 21.80 15.36
N LYS A 391 -8.29 21.20 16.41
CA LYS A 391 -7.37 20.07 16.25
C LYS A 391 -8.06 18.83 15.66
N GLU A 392 -9.25 18.46 16.14
CA GLU A 392 -10.01 17.34 15.59
C GLU A 392 -10.34 17.56 14.11
N TYR A 393 -10.72 18.79 13.73
CA TYR A 393 -10.95 19.20 12.35
C TYR A 393 -9.66 19.10 11.51
N LEU A 394 -8.53 19.56 12.04
CA LEU A 394 -7.22 19.42 11.41
C LEU A 394 -6.83 17.96 11.18
N ASP A 395 -7.03 17.08 12.17
CA ASP A 395 -6.69 15.67 12.06
C ASP A 395 -7.56 14.97 11.00
N LEU A 396 -8.85 15.28 10.93
CA LEU A 396 -9.73 14.81 9.85
C LEU A 396 -9.31 15.35 8.48
N SER A 397 -8.96 16.63 8.39
CA SER A 397 -8.53 17.24 7.13
C SER A 397 -7.21 16.65 6.62
N ARG A 398 -6.28 16.31 7.52
CA ARG A 398 -5.04 15.58 7.19
C ARG A 398 -5.35 14.21 6.60
N ARG A 399 -6.27 13.45 7.21
CA ARG A 399 -6.71 12.15 6.70
C ARG A 399 -7.24 12.25 5.28
N LEU A 400 -8.08 13.25 4.98
CA LEU A 400 -8.64 13.43 3.63
C LEU A 400 -7.56 13.63 2.56
N VAL A 401 -6.52 14.42 2.86
CA VAL A 401 -5.36 14.57 1.97
C VAL A 401 -4.61 13.24 1.81
N GLU A 402 -4.41 12.51 2.90
CA GLU A 402 -3.78 11.17 2.89
C GLU A 402 -4.59 10.17 2.06
N TRP A 403 -5.92 10.15 2.18
CA TRP A 403 -6.80 9.26 1.41
C TRP A 403 -6.69 9.53 -0.09
N GLY A 404 -6.66 10.81 -0.49
CA GLY A 404 -6.44 11.21 -1.88
C GLY A 404 -5.08 10.73 -2.43
N ALA A 405 -4.00 10.89 -1.65
CA ALA A 405 -2.68 10.39 -2.03
C ALA A 405 -2.64 8.85 -2.10
N LEU A 406 -3.34 8.16 -1.20
CA LEU A 406 -3.45 6.70 -1.23
C LEU A 406 -4.23 6.19 -2.45
N THR A 407 -5.22 6.92 -2.95
CA THR A 407 -5.92 6.60 -4.22
C THR A 407 -4.96 6.61 -5.42
N VAL A 408 -4.08 7.60 -5.50
CA VAL A 408 -3.02 7.66 -6.53
C VAL A 408 -2.10 6.44 -6.41
N ASN A 409 -1.63 6.15 -5.18
CA ASN A 409 -0.72 5.03 -4.92
C ASN A 409 -1.37 3.67 -5.21
N PHE A 410 -2.62 3.46 -4.80
CA PHE A 410 -3.41 2.25 -5.10
C PHE A 410 -3.52 2.00 -6.61
N THR A 411 -3.70 3.08 -7.38
CA THR A 411 -3.86 3.03 -8.82
C THR A 411 -2.55 2.70 -9.52
N TYR A 412 -1.43 3.32 -9.15
CA TYR A 412 -0.19 3.28 -9.95
C TYR A 412 1.00 2.52 -9.35
N SER A 413 0.96 2.14 -8.07
CA SER A 413 2.10 1.54 -7.36
C SER A 413 2.70 0.31 -8.03
N ASP A 414 1.87 -0.57 -8.61
CA ASP A 414 2.34 -1.78 -9.29
C ASP A 414 3.19 -1.46 -10.52
N VAL A 415 2.76 -0.51 -11.35
CA VAL A 415 3.50 -0.06 -12.53
C VAL A 415 4.72 0.78 -12.17
N ILE A 416 4.63 1.62 -11.14
CA ILE A 416 5.77 2.40 -10.65
C ILE A 416 6.86 1.47 -10.11
N THR A 417 6.51 0.46 -9.31
CA THR A 417 7.45 -0.54 -8.82
C THR A 417 8.07 -1.35 -9.95
N LEU A 418 7.27 -1.72 -10.96
CA LEU A 418 7.78 -2.41 -12.15
C LEU A 418 8.86 -1.57 -12.86
N TYR A 419 8.62 -0.26 -13.06
CA TYR A 419 9.56 0.62 -13.77
C TYR A 419 10.75 1.04 -12.91
N ALA A 420 10.55 1.30 -11.62
CA ALA A 420 11.61 1.73 -10.70
C ALA A 420 12.80 0.77 -10.66
N GLY A 421 12.56 -0.51 -10.98
CA GLY A 421 13.62 -1.51 -11.15
C GLY A 421 14.66 -1.16 -12.22
N PHE A 422 14.27 -0.49 -13.32
CA PHE A 422 15.14 -0.19 -14.45
C PHE A 422 15.16 1.28 -14.91
N GLU A 423 14.21 2.10 -14.44
CA GLU A 423 14.09 3.54 -14.72
C GLU A 423 13.73 4.28 -13.42
N PRO A 424 14.74 4.78 -12.67
CA PRO A 424 14.54 5.41 -11.37
C PRO A 424 13.64 6.66 -11.39
N LEU A 425 13.54 7.37 -12.53
CA LEU A 425 12.68 8.55 -12.67
C LEU A 425 11.19 8.24 -12.49
N ALA A 426 10.79 6.98 -12.66
CA ALA A 426 9.41 6.54 -12.46
C ALA A 426 8.92 6.75 -11.01
N ALA A 427 9.82 6.77 -10.03
CA ALA A 427 9.47 7.00 -8.63
C ALA A 427 8.84 8.38 -8.38
N GLY A 428 9.09 9.37 -9.24
CA GLY A 428 8.51 10.72 -9.12
C GLY A 428 7.05 10.83 -9.60
N TYR A 429 6.50 9.81 -10.25
CA TYR A 429 5.21 9.93 -10.93
C TYR A 429 4.03 10.15 -9.98
N THR A 430 4.02 9.50 -8.82
CA THR A 430 2.99 9.75 -7.79
C THR A 430 3.05 11.18 -7.25
N ASP A 431 4.25 11.73 -7.04
CA ASP A 431 4.42 13.11 -6.58
C ASP A 431 3.87 14.10 -7.61
N GLU A 432 4.16 13.87 -8.90
CA GLU A 432 3.63 14.69 -9.98
C GLU A 432 2.10 14.69 -10.03
N LEU A 433 1.46 13.52 -9.91
CA LEU A 433 0.00 13.42 -9.90
C LEU A 433 -0.64 14.13 -8.71
N VAL A 434 0.00 14.11 -7.53
CA VAL A 434 -0.47 14.85 -6.37
C VAL A 434 -0.26 16.35 -6.56
N ARG A 435 0.92 16.78 -7.04
CA ARG A 435 1.30 18.19 -7.18
C ARG A 435 0.57 18.93 -8.30
N SER A 436 0.19 18.23 -9.36
CA SER A 436 -0.58 18.78 -10.49
C SER A 436 -2.10 18.80 -10.25
N SER A 437 -2.55 18.50 -9.03
CA SER A 437 -3.96 18.36 -8.67
C SER A 437 -4.40 19.28 -7.52
N VAL A 438 -5.70 19.29 -7.22
CA VAL A 438 -6.26 19.97 -6.04
C VAL A 438 -5.66 19.51 -4.71
N LEU A 439 -5.07 18.31 -4.64
CA LEU A 439 -4.43 17.79 -3.42
C LEU A 439 -3.26 18.67 -2.95
N LEU A 440 -2.56 19.35 -3.86
CA LEU A 440 -1.49 20.29 -3.48
C LEU A 440 -2.04 21.47 -2.68
N ALA A 441 -3.12 22.09 -3.17
CA ALA A 441 -3.79 23.18 -2.47
C ALA A 441 -4.41 22.69 -1.16
N PHE A 442 -4.94 21.47 -1.14
CA PHE A 442 -5.52 20.85 0.05
C PHE A 442 -4.46 20.63 1.14
N GLY A 443 -3.33 20.01 0.80
CA GLY A 443 -2.21 19.84 1.71
C GLY A 443 -1.66 21.17 2.24
N ALA A 444 -1.65 22.23 1.43
CA ALA A 444 -1.23 23.56 1.86
C ALA A 444 -2.20 24.18 2.89
N SER A 445 -3.50 24.09 2.66
CA SER A 445 -4.54 24.55 3.60
C SER A 445 -4.49 23.81 4.93
N VAL A 446 -4.33 22.48 4.88
CA VAL A 446 -4.17 21.65 6.07
C VAL A 446 -2.87 21.99 6.82
N GLY A 447 -1.79 22.29 6.10
CA GLY A 447 -0.54 22.79 6.68
C GLY A 447 -0.71 24.12 7.41
N SER A 448 -1.38 25.10 6.78
CA SER A 448 -1.74 26.41 7.36
C SER A 448 -2.51 26.25 8.68
N LEU A 449 -3.57 25.42 8.68
CA LEU A 449 -4.33 25.10 9.88
C LEU A 449 -3.49 24.40 10.95
N GLY A 450 -2.55 23.55 10.53
CA GLY A 450 -1.57 22.90 11.41
C GLY A 450 -0.66 23.90 12.12
N ASP A 451 -0.13 24.87 11.39
CA ASP A 451 0.71 25.95 11.93
C ASP A 451 -0.08 26.85 12.89
N PHE A 452 -1.36 27.12 12.58
CA PHE A 452 -2.28 27.82 13.47
C PHE A 452 -2.47 27.08 14.80
N VAL A 453 -2.83 25.79 14.76
CA VAL A 453 -3.02 24.97 15.96
C VAL A 453 -1.72 24.88 16.78
N ALA A 454 -0.58 24.69 16.11
CA ALA A 454 0.74 24.66 16.71
C ALA A 454 1.05 25.97 17.49
N ARG A 455 0.78 27.12 16.87
CA ARG A 455 0.96 28.44 17.50
C ARG A 455 0.02 28.64 18.69
N GLU A 456 -1.25 28.30 18.54
CA GLU A 456 -2.27 28.49 19.58
C GLU A 456 -2.11 27.53 20.77
N ALA A 457 -1.54 26.35 20.53
CA ALA A 457 -1.25 25.34 21.55
C ALA A 457 0.18 25.42 22.12
N GLY A 458 1.07 26.19 21.49
CA GLY A 458 2.43 26.44 21.97
C GLY A 458 3.43 25.30 21.71
N PHE A 459 3.28 24.50 20.65
CA PHE A 459 4.29 23.51 20.23
C PHE A 459 4.59 23.58 18.74
N SER A 460 5.81 23.19 18.35
CA SER A 460 6.17 22.96 16.95
C SER A 460 6.94 21.65 16.81
N ASN A 461 6.68 20.93 15.72
CA ASN A 461 7.54 19.84 15.29
C ASN A 461 8.93 20.40 14.94
N ARG A 462 9.96 19.59 15.15
CA ARG A 462 11.32 19.93 14.76
C ARG A 462 12.02 18.76 14.10
N LEU A 463 12.32 18.87 12.81
CA LEU A 463 12.99 17.81 12.04
C LEU A 463 14.29 18.37 11.45
N PHE A 464 15.35 18.39 12.24
CA PHE A 464 16.58 19.12 11.91
C PHE A 464 16.26 20.56 11.45
N ASP A 465 16.87 21.01 10.35
CA ASP A 465 16.65 22.31 9.72
C ASP A 465 16.02 22.12 8.32
N ILE A 466 15.03 21.22 8.19
CA ILE A 466 14.28 21.01 6.93
C ILE A 466 13.04 21.92 6.85
N SER A 467 12.49 22.14 5.66
CA SER A 467 11.25 22.91 5.48
C SER A 467 10.00 22.04 5.75
N ASN A 468 8.82 22.65 5.91
CA ASN A 468 7.53 21.96 6.06
C ASN A 468 7.45 20.97 7.25
N GLN A 469 8.03 21.33 8.40
CA GLN A 469 8.08 20.46 9.58
C GLN A 469 6.69 20.24 10.22
N GLY A 470 5.72 21.14 9.96
CA GLY A 470 4.32 21.02 10.43
C GLY A 470 3.54 19.85 9.82
N GLN A 471 4.09 19.19 8.80
CA GLN A 471 3.51 17.99 8.18
C GLN A 471 3.87 16.69 8.93
N ALA A 472 4.84 16.73 9.83
CA ALA A 472 5.16 15.56 10.66
C ALA A 472 4.07 15.33 11.72
N ARG A 473 3.80 14.07 12.03
CA ARG A 473 2.85 13.69 13.09
C ARG A 473 3.38 12.49 13.85
N GLY A 474 3.49 12.60 15.16
CA GLY A 474 3.83 11.47 16.02
C GLY A 474 2.66 10.51 16.15
N LEU A 475 2.94 9.22 16.17
CA LEU A 475 1.95 8.15 16.30
C LEU A 475 2.01 7.51 17.69
N ASN A 476 3.18 7.01 18.09
CA ASN A 476 3.42 6.41 19.40
C ASN A 476 4.55 7.16 20.13
N PRO A 477 4.34 7.50 21.40
CA PRO A 477 5.31 8.26 22.17
C PRO A 477 6.53 7.41 22.53
N GLY A 478 7.68 8.06 22.59
CA GLY A 478 8.95 7.42 22.92
C GLY A 478 10.11 8.37 22.72
N TYR A 479 11.32 7.95 23.10
CA TYR A 479 12.53 8.68 22.75
C TYR A 479 13.68 7.69 22.56
N ALA A 480 14.59 8.02 21.64
CA ALA A 480 15.71 7.18 21.29
C ALA A 480 16.87 7.98 20.71
N THR A 481 18.06 7.40 20.81
CA THR A 481 19.24 7.82 20.06
C THR A 481 19.69 6.68 19.17
N GLY A 482 20.04 6.98 17.93
CA GLY A 482 20.49 5.97 16.98
C GLY A 482 21.06 6.58 15.70
N THR A 483 21.70 5.77 14.88
CA THR A 483 22.11 6.19 13.54
C THR A 483 20.87 6.36 12.65
N LEU A 484 20.70 7.53 12.03
CA LEU A 484 19.62 7.81 11.10
C LEU A 484 19.84 7.04 9.79
N ARG A 485 18.84 6.27 9.36
CA ARG A 485 18.85 5.50 8.10
C ARG A 485 17.64 5.90 7.26
N VAL A 486 17.87 6.60 6.16
CA VAL A 486 16.81 7.08 5.27
C VAL A 486 16.68 6.15 4.07
N ILE A 487 15.51 5.51 3.93
CA ILE A 487 15.23 4.48 2.93
C ILE A 487 14.09 4.99 2.02
N PRO A 488 14.43 5.61 0.87
CA PRO A 488 13.43 6.16 -0.04
C PRO A 488 12.74 5.12 -0.94
N GLY A 489 13.36 3.95 -1.11
CA GLY A 489 12.83 2.85 -1.92
C GLY A 489 12.16 1.75 -1.10
N ASP A 490 12.04 0.56 -1.69
CA ASP A 490 11.49 -0.62 -1.02
C ASP A 490 12.44 -1.12 0.09
N ALA A 491 11.89 -1.32 1.28
CA ALA A 491 12.61 -1.68 2.48
C ALA A 491 12.69 -3.21 2.72
N GLU A 492 11.99 -4.04 1.93
CA GLU A 492 11.95 -5.50 2.13
C GLU A 492 13.32 -6.20 2.00
N LEU A 493 14.32 -5.53 1.39
CA LEU A 493 15.67 -6.08 1.17
C LEU A 493 16.76 -5.47 2.06
N VAL A 494 16.40 -4.61 3.02
CA VAL A 494 17.37 -3.91 3.87
C VAL A 494 17.65 -4.69 5.15
N GLU A 495 18.91 -4.99 5.42
CA GLU A 495 19.31 -5.58 6.71
C GLU A 495 19.08 -4.56 7.84
N ILE A 496 18.32 -4.97 8.86
CA ILE A 496 17.85 -4.09 9.93
C ILE A 496 18.84 -4.07 11.11
N ASP A 497 19.31 -2.88 11.46
CA ASP A 497 20.12 -2.56 12.64
C ASP A 497 19.19 -2.15 13.80
N PRO A 498 19.10 -2.93 14.89
CA PRO A 498 18.22 -2.63 16.02
C PRO A 498 18.53 -1.31 16.73
N SER A 499 19.73 -0.76 16.56
CA SER A 499 20.18 0.49 17.19
C SER A 499 19.91 1.74 16.34
N ALA A 500 19.39 1.58 15.12
CA ALA A 500 19.17 2.67 14.18
C ALA A 500 17.77 3.30 14.27
N ILE A 501 17.67 4.56 13.86
CA ILE A 501 16.42 5.28 13.64
C ILE A 501 16.16 5.26 12.14
N TYR A 502 15.06 4.65 11.70
CA TYR A 502 14.73 4.52 10.29
C TYR A 502 13.72 5.56 9.83
N VAL A 503 13.89 6.07 8.61
CA VAL A 503 12.90 6.88 7.90
C VAL A 503 12.56 6.14 6.60
N PHE A 504 11.37 5.56 6.53
CA PHE A 504 10.91 4.75 5.41
C PHE A 504 9.95 5.52 4.52
N ASN A 505 9.90 5.17 3.23
CA ASN A 505 8.69 5.42 2.46
C ASN A 505 7.53 4.53 2.99
N ARG A 506 7.80 3.23 3.11
CA ARG A 506 6.91 2.24 3.74
C ARG A 506 7.75 1.23 4.56
N PRO A 507 7.38 0.94 5.82
CA PRO A 507 8.10 -0.05 6.62
C PRO A 507 7.82 -1.48 6.11
N PRO A 508 8.76 -2.42 6.25
CA PRO A 508 8.52 -3.83 5.95
C PRO A 508 7.53 -4.42 6.97
N ALA A 509 6.68 -5.35 6.54
CA ALA A 509 5.63 -5.94 7.38
C ALA A 509 6.18 -6.72 8.59
N ASP A 510 7.40 -7.26 8.48
CA ASP A 510 8.09 -8.03 9.51
C ASP A 510 9.23 -7.25 10.19
N LEU A 511 9.15 -5.91 10.20
CA LEU A 511 10.16 -5.04 10.82
C LEU A 511 10.45 -5.47 12.26
N LYS A 512 11.70 -5.85 12.52
CA LYS A 512 12.21 -6.15 13.86
C LYS A 512 12.28 -4.88 14.71
N PRO A 513 12.34 -4.99 16.06
CA PRO A 513 12.54 -3.82 16.92
C PRO A 513 13.76 -2.99 16.49
N VAL A 514 13.55 -1.68 16.34
CA VAL A 514 14.57 -0.67 16.02
C VAL A 514 14.48 0.49 17.02
N ALA A 515 15.46 1.39 17.02
CA ALA A 515 15.49 2.50 17.97
C ALA A 515 14.38 3.53 17.71
N GLY A 516 13.99 3.77 16.45
CA GLY A 516 12.92 4.72 16.10
C GLY A 516 12.45 4.57 14.66
N ILE A 517 11.21 4.99 14.37
CA ILE A 517 10.57 4.77 13.06
C ILE A 517 9.85 6.05 12.58
N LEU A 518 10.24 6.59 11.44
CA LEU A 518 9.45 7.59 10.70
C LEU A 518 9.03 7.00 9.36
N THR A 519 7.82 7.30 8.89
CA THR A 519 7.28 6.74 7.62
C THR A 519 6.55 7.80 6.80
N VAL A 520 6.53 7.66 5.47
CA VAL A 520 5.70 8.53 4.62
C VAL A 520 4.24 8.12 4.65
N THR A 521 3.98 6.82 4.61
CA THR A 521 2.64 6.26 4.77
C THR A 521 2.54 5.55 6.10
N GLU A 522 1.58 5.94 6.94
CA GLU A 522 1.31 5.32 8.25
C GLU A 522 1.03 3.80 8.15
N GLY A 523 0.50 3.37 7.00
CA GLY A 523 -0.07 2.04 6.84
C GLY A 523 -1.40 1.95 7.57
N ASN A 524 -1.51 1.04 8.53
CA ASN A 524 -2.65 0.88 9.42
C ASN A 524 -2.20 0.99 10.89
N MET A 525 -2.98 1.70 11.71
CA MET A 525 -2.77 1.90 13.16
C MET A 525 -2.69 0.60 13.99
N VAL A 526 -3.31 -0.49 13.54
CA VAL A 526 -3.29 -1.79 14.23
C VAL A 526 -2.38 -2.82 13.55
N SER A 527 -1.48 -2.38 12.68
CA SER A 527 -0.47 -3.25 12.08
C SER A 527 0.55 -3.75 13.11
N HIS A 528 1.21 -4.87 12.80
CA HIS A 528 2.26 -5.43 13.68
C HIS A 528 3.35 -4.40 14.02
N VAL A 529 3.75 -3.56 13.07
CA VAL A 529 4.77 -2.53 13.30
C VAL A 529 4.28 -1.46 14.28
N GLN A 530 3.03 -1.00 14.12
CA GLN A 530 2.45 0.01 15.02
C GLN A 530 2.23 -0.54 16.43
N LEU A 531 1.71 -1.77 16.55
CA LEU A 531 1.54 -2.45 17.83
C LEU A 531 2.88 -2.73 18.50
N LEU A 532 3.90 -3.14 17.74
CA LEU A 532 5.27 -3.33 18.24
C LEU A 532 5.83 -2.03 18.81
N ALA A 533 5.73 -0.93 18.05
CA ALA A 533 6.23 0.37 18.47
C ALA A 533 5.54 0.85 19.75
N ARG A 534 4.22 0.69 19.85
CA ARG A 534 3.42 1.03 21.04
C ARG A 534 3.77 0.18 22.27
N ASN A 535 3.94 -1.12 22.09
CA ASN A 535 4.29 -2.06 23.15
C ASN A 535 5.68 -1.78 23.72
N LEU A 536 6.65 -1.51 22.85
CA LEU A 536 8.04 -1.31 23.23
C LEU A 536 8.39 0.14 23.56
N GLY A 537 7.49 1.10 23.30
CA GLY A 537 7.76 2.53 23.49
C GLY A 537 8.77 3.06 22.48
N ILE A 538 8.82 2.47 21.28
CA ILE A 538 9.68 2.93 20.18
C ILE A 538 9.04 4.22 19.64
N PRO A 539 9.75 5.37 19.65
CA PRO A 539 9.22 6.60 19.07
C PRO A 539 8.93 6.41 17.59
N ASN A 540 7.69 6.69 17.18
CA ASN A 540 7.35 6.65 15.77
C ASN A 540 6.40 7.76 15.28
N GLY A 541 6.46 8.04 13.98
CA GLY A 541 5.71 9.15 13.37
C GLY A 541 5.58 9.04 11.85
N VAL A 542 4.68 9.84 11.31
CA VAL A 542 4.51 10.09 9.88
C VAL A 542 5.26 11.37 9.49
N VAL A 543 5.88 11.38 8.32
CA VAL A 543 6.53 12.54 7.70
C VAL A 543 6.07 12.64 6.24
N SER A 544 6.18 13.80 5.60
CA SER A 544 5.82 13.87 4.17
C SER A 544 6.91 13.28 3.27
N ALA A 545 6.57 12.96 2.01
CA ALA A 545 7.55 12.54 1.01
C ALA A 545 8.66 13.62 0.81
N ALA A 546 8.30 14.89 0.90
CA ALA A 546 9.26 16.00 0.89
C ALA A 546 10.22 15.93 2.09
N ASN A 547 9.70 15.69 3.31
CA ASN A 547 10.54 15.53 4.49
C ASN A 547 11.48 14.31 4.35
N LEU A 548 11.00 13.18 3.83
CA LEU A 548 11.82 11.98 3.58
C LEU A 548 13.01 12.31 2.66
N ASN A 549 12.76 13.01 1.55
CA ASN A 549 13.80 13.43 0.61
C ASN A 549 14.78 14.42 1.26
N ASP A 550 14.29 15.43 1.97
CA ASP A 550 15.14 16.42 2.64
C ASP A 550 16.00 15.81 3.75
N LEU A 551 15.51 14.74 4.41
CA LEU A 551 16.24 14.02 5.46
C LEU A 551 17.40 13.18 4.91
N GLN A 552 17.43 12.86 3.61
CA GLN A 552 18.51 12.06 3.01
C GLN A 552 19.90 12.68 3.26
N LYS A 553 20.01 14.02 3.32
CA LYS A 553 21.27 14.72 3.61
C LYS A 553 21.83 14.44 5.02
N TYR A 554 21.01 13.93 5.93
CA TYR A 554 21.40 13.55 7.29
C TYR A 554 21.56 12.03 7.46
N ASN A 555 21.41 11.24 6.39
CA ASN A 555 21.58 9.78 6.42
C ASN A 555 22.97 9.39 6.95
N GLY A 556 23.01 8.41 7.87
CA GLY A 556 24.22 7.95 8.54
C GLY A 556 24.65 8.77 9.77
N GLN A 557 23.99 9.88 10.08
CA GLN A 557 24.31 10.68 11.28
C GLN A 557 23.63 10.11 12.54
N THR A 558 24.28 10.24 13.70
CA THR A 558 23.65 9.90 14.98
C THR A 558 22.63 10.98 15.37
N ALA A 559 21.38 10.58 15.52
CA ALA A 559 20.26 11.47 15.81
C ALA A 559 19.59 11.12 17.15
N PHE A 560 18.94 12.12 17.73
CA PHE A 560 17.97 11.97 18.81
C PHE A 560 16.57 12.16 18.23
N LEU A 561 15.71 11.18 18.45
CA LEU A 561 14.29 11.23 18.11
C LEU A 561 13.47 11.17 19.40
N ALA A 562 12.50 12.07 19.53
CA ALA A 562 11.45 11.99 20.54
C ALA A 562 10.09 12.25 19.90
N VAL A 563 9.12 11.44 20.31
CA VAL A 563 7.72 11.57 19.92
C VAL A 563 6.90 11.75 21.19
N SER A 564 6.07 12.78 21.20
CA SER A 564 5.27 13.19 22.34
C SER A 564 3.91 12.48 22.37
N ASN A 565 3.21 12.52 23.50
CA ASN A 565 1.87 11.90 23.64
C ASN A 565 0.82 12.60 22.75
N ASN A 566 1.04 13.86 22.40
CA ASN A 566 0.14 14.65 21.55
C ASN A 566 0.59 14.67 20.08
N GLY A 567 1.57 13.85 19.70
CA GLY A 567 2.04 13.71 18.33
C GLY A 567 3.08 14.74 17.89
N THR A 568 3.75 15.43 18.81
CA THR A 568 4.90 16.29 18.47
C THR A 568 6.10 15.42 18.13
N VAL A 569 6.77 15.70 17.00
CA VAL A 569 7.99 15.01 16.57
C VAL A 569 9.19 15.92 16.72
N LEU A 570 10.20 15.47 17.47
CA LEU A 570 11.50 16.13 17.64
C LEU A 570 12.61 15.19 17.15
N LEU A 571 13.21 15.53 16.02
CA LEU A 571 14.36 14.86 15.42
C LEU A 571 15.50 15.87 15.27
N LYS A 572 16.66 15.61 15.87
CA LYS A 572 17.85 16.49 15.81
C LYS A 572 19.15 15.71 15.94
N ALA A 573 20.29 16.35 15.66
CA ALA A 573 21.58 15.72 15.87
C ALA A 573 21.80 15.37 17.35
N ALA A 574 22.37 14.20 17.65
CA ALA A 574 22.66 13.81 19.03
C ALA A 574 23.60 14.80 19.75
N THR A 575 24.45 15.51 19.00
CA THR A 575 25.31 16.58 19.51
C THR A 575 24.54 17.79 20.04
N GLN A 576 23.31 18.01 19.56
CA GLN A 576 22.41 19.09 19.96
C GLN A 576 21.47 18.71 21.11
N MET A 577 21.69 17.54 21.74
CA MET A 577 20.92 17.13 22.90
C MET A 577 21.19 18.03 24.11
N THR A 578 20.13 18.39 24.83
CA THR A 578 20.21 19.11 26.10
C THR A 578 20.77 18.21 27.20
N ALA A 579 21.20 18.80 28.32
CA ALA A 579 21.66 18.02 29.47
C ALA A 579 20.56 17.09 30.02
N GLN A 580 19.30 17.53 29.99
CA GLN A 580 18.15 16.73 30.38
C GLN A 580 17.95 15.53 29.45
N GLU A 581 18.06 15.74 28.14
CA GLU A 581 17.93 14.66 27.15
C GLU A 581 19.08 13.65 27.26
N LYS A 582 20.31 14.09 27.49
CA LYS A 582 21.45 13.18 27.73
C LYS A 582 21.24 12.32 28.96
N LYS A 583 20.66 12.89 30.02
CA LYS A 583 20.33 12.17 31.26
C LYS A 583 19.29 11.06 31.07
N LEU A 584 18.46 11.13 30.03
CA LEU A 584 17.51 10.06 29.69
C LEU A 584 18.21 8.73 29.35
N PHE A 585 19.50 8.78 28.98
CA PHE A 585 20.29 7.63 28.55
C PHE A 585 21.46 7.30 29.49
N GLU A 586 21.55 7.95 30.67
CA GLU A 586 22.53 7.58 31.70
C GLU A 586 22.12 6.24 32.34
N VAL A 587 22.94 5.23 32.08
CA VAL A 587 22.57 3.82 31.94
C VAL A 587 22.20 3.09 33.26
N LYS A 588 21.17 2.22 33.22
CA LYS A 588 21.17 0.92 33.91
C LYS A 588 21.33 -0.18 32.86
N VAL A 589 22.52 -0.76 32.73
CA VAL A 589 22.75 -1.97 31.95
C VAL A 589 22.05 -3.06 32.72
N ARG A 590 20.88 -3.51 32.26
CA ARG A 590 20.42 -4.85 32.63
C ARG A 590 21.32 -5.82 31.89
N ALA A 591 21.99 -6.69 32.64
CA ALA A 591 22.57 -7.89 32.06
C ALA A 591 21.44 -8.62 31.31
N GLU A 592 21.69 -9.03 30.07
CA GLU A 592 20.82 -9.96 29.35
C GLU A 592 20.86 -11.30 30.10
N GLU A 593 19.96 -11.49 31.05
CA GLU A 593 19.78 -12.77 31.74
C GLU A 593 19.14 -13.76 30.76
N LYS A 594 19.94 -14.68 30.21
CA LYS A 594 19.41 -15.82 29.44
C LYS A 594 18.45 -16.63 30.32
N VAL A 595 17.32 -17.04 29.74
CA VAL A 595 16.25 -17.73 30.47
C VAL A 595 16.39 -19.26 30.32
N THR A 596 16.06 -20.02 31.38
CA THR A 596 15.96 -21.49 31.30
C THR A 596 14.53 -21.88 31.02
N VAL A 597 14.34 -22.77 30.03
CA VAL A 597 13.04 -23.30 29.66
C VAL A 597 12.57 -24.29 30.72
N PRO A 598 11.40 -24.09 31.34
CA PRO A 598 10.88 -24.99 32.36
C PRO A 598 10.35 -26.28 31.71
N THR A 599 11.01 -27.40 31.97
CA THR A 599 10.61 -28.72 31.43
C THR A 599 9.82 -29.57 32.43
N GLN A 600 9.82 -29.21 33.70
CA GLN A 600 9.25 -30.03 34.79
C GLN A 600 7.71 -30.11 34.75
N ARG A 601 7.06 -29.15 34.09
CA ARG A 601 5.59 -29.08 33.98
C ARG A 601 5.06 -29.72 32.70
N ILE A 602 5.93 -30.11 31.77
CA ILE A 602 5.53 -30.70 30.49
C ILE A 602 5.04 -32.12 30.75
N ASP A 603 3.80 -32.41 30.37
CA ASP A 603 3.24 -33.74 30.41
C ASP A 603 3.41 -34.42 29.05
N LEU A 604 4.37 -35.35 29.00
CA LEU A 604 4.69 -36.13 27.80
C LEU A 604 3.91 -37.46 27.74
N GLY A 605 3.09 -37.78 28.74
CA GLY A 605 2.29 -39.00 28.79
C GLY A 605 1.05 -38.97 27.89
N VAL A 606 0.65 -37.78 27.43
CA VAL A 606 -0.48 -37.61 26.51
C VAL A 606 -0.01 -37.79 25.06
N THR A 607 -0.21 -38.99 24.51
CA THR A 607 0.24 -39.40 23.16
C THR A 607 -0.91 -39.55 22.15
N SER A 608 -2.09 -38.99 22.46
CA SER A 608 -3.21 -38.89 21.52
C SER A 608 -3.49 -37.44 21.15
N THR A 609 -4.16 -37.23 20.03
CA THR A 609 -4.71 -35.93 19.63
C THR A 609 -5.72 -35.41 20.65
N LEU A 610 -5.80 -34.08 20.78
CA LEU A 610 -6.69 -33.38 21.69
C LEU A 610 -7.74 -32.58 20.90
N ASP A 611 -8.94 -32.49 21.46
CA ASP A 611 -10.01 -31.62 20.97
C ASP A 611 -9.82 -30.20 21.53
N LEU A 612 -9.74 -29.22 20.63
CA LEU A 612 -9.53 -27.82 20.98
C LEU A 612 -10.56 -27.31 22.00
N SER A 613 -11.81 -27.77 21.93
CA SER A 613 -12.88 -27.39 22.86
C SER A 613 -12.67 -27.90 24.30
N LYS A 614 -11.76 -28.85 24.50
CA LYS A 614 -11.48 -29.48 25.80
C LYS A 614 -10.27 -28.89 26.51
N ILE A 615 -9.39 -28.20 25.79
CA ILE A 615 -8.21 -27.54 26.37
C ILE A 615 -8.48 -26.06 26.71
N ASP A 616 -7.60 -25.45 27.50
CA ASP A 616 -7.66 -24.03 27.88
C ASP A 616 -6.26 -23.50 28.26
N ALA A 617 -6.18 -22.24 28.68
CA ALA A 617 -4.92 -21.56 29.00
C ALA A 617 -4.02 -22.33 29.99
N ARG A 618 -4.59 -23.15 30.89
CA ARG A 618 -3.83 -23.96 31.86
C ARG A 618 -3.02 -25.08 31.21
N THR A 619 -3.36 -25.43 29.98
CA THR A 619 -2.62 -26.43 29.19
C THR A 619 -1.37 -25.86 28.52
N SER A 620 -1.20 -24.52 28.51
CA SER A 620 -0.02 -23.85 27.95
C SER A 620 1.25 -24.24 28.68
N GLY A 621 2.26 -24.70 27.93
CA GLY A 621 3.53 -25.18 28.46
C GLY A 621 3.43 -26.50 29.25
N VAL A 622 2.25 -27.14 29.26
CA VAL A 622 2.00 -28.45 29.89
C VAL A 622 1.74 -29.50 28.82
N LEU A 623 0.69 -29.34 28.02
CA LEU A 623 0.29 -30.27 26.96
C LEU A 623 0.60 -29.74 25.56
N SER A 624 0.45 -28.43 25.37
CA SER A 624 0.68 -27.72 24.11
C SER A 624 1.26 -26.34 24.39
N GLY A 625 1.67 -25.64 23.35
CA GLY A 625 2.08 -24.25 23.47
C GLY A 625 0.88 -23.30 23.65
N PRO A 626 1.16 -21.99 23.76
CA PRO A 626 0.15 -20.98 24.04
C PRO A 626 -0.87 -20.79 22.93
N LYS A 627 -0.52 -20.99 21.65
CA LYS A 627 -1.49 -20.73 20.56
C LYS A 627 -2.68 -21.68 20.65
N ALA A 628 -2.41 -22.97 20.84
CA ALA A 628 -3.44 -23.97 21.01
C ALA A 628 -4.23 -23.75 22.31
N ALA A 629 -3.53 -23.52 23.43
CA ALA A 629 -4.14 -23.33 24.74
C ALA A 629 -5.06 -22.10 24.79
N ASN A 630 -4.61 -20.96 24.25
CA ASN A 630 -5.36 -19.71 24.22
C ASN A 630 -6.53 -19.78 23.24
N LEU A 631 -6.37 -20.42 22.07
CA LEU A 631 -7.49 -20.62 21.16
C LEU A 631 -8.54 -21.58 21.74
N GLY A 632 -8.12 -22.61 22.48
CA GLY A 632 -9.05 -23.49 23.19
C GLY A 632 -9.84 -22.78 24.29
N GLN A 633 -9.16 -21.91 25.04
CA GLN A 633 -9.83 -21.02 25.99
C GLN A 633 -10.86 -20.11 25.28
N LEU A 634 -10.50 -19.56 24.13
CA LEU A 634 -11.39 -18.73 23.33
C LEU A 634 -12.61 -19.51 22.81
N LYS A 635 -12.40 -20.75 22.33
CA LYS A 635 -13.48 -21.67 21.92
C LYS A 635 -14.45 -21.97 23.05
N LYS A 636 -13.97 -22.16 24.28
CA LYS A 636 -14.84 -22.35 25.46
C LYS A 636 -15.71 -21.12 25.74
N MET A 637 -15.18 -19.92 25.50
CA MET A 637 -15.89 -18.66 25.77
C MET A 637 -16.87 -18.25 24.67
N PHE A 638 -16.53 -18.60 23.42
CA PHE A 638 -17.26 -18.26 22.19
C PHE A 638 -17.40 -19.50 21.30
N PRO A 639 -18.20 -20.50 21.72
CA PRO A 639 -18.26 -21.81 21.06
C PRO A 639 -18.70 -21.74 19.60
N ASP A 640 -19.55 -20.77 19.25
CA ASP A 640 -20.11 -20.63 17.91
C ASP A 640 -19.29 -19.73 16.98
N ASN A 641 -18.30 -19.00 17.52
CA ASN A 641 -17.47 -18.03 16.78
C ASN A 641 -16.02 -18.49 16.61
N VAL A 642 -15.61 -19.61 17.21
CA VAL A 642 -14.27 -20.18 17.00
C VAL A 642 -14.43 -21.52 16.30
N VAL A 643 -13.61 -21.77 15.29
CA VAL A 643 -13.61 -23.07 14.59
C VAL A 643 -13.27 -24.21 15.55
N ASP A 644 -13.78 -25.40 15.23
CA ASP A 644 -13.30 -26.61 15.89
C ASP A 644 -11.85 -26.91 15.47
N GLY A 645 -11.13 -27.67 16.28
CA GLY A 645 -9.70 -27.89 16.04
C GLY A 645 -9.15 -29.12 16.72
N ILE A 646 -8.09 -29.64 16.14
CA ILE A 646 -7.32 -30.77 16.65
C ILE A 646 -5.96 -30.24 17.10
N VAL A 647 -5.52 -30.65 18.28
CA VAL A 647 -4.20 -30.30 18.80
C VAL A 647 -3.35 -31.56 18.92
N ILE A 648 -2.17 -31.53 18.32
CA ILE A 648 -1.13 -32.55 18.49
C ILE A 648 -0.26 -32.10 19.67
N PRO A 649 -0.33 -32.77 20.84
CA PRO A 649 0.39 -32.34 22.04
C PRO A 649 1.88 -32.69 21.99
N PHE A 650 2.64 -32.15 22.96
CA PHE A 650 4.08 -32.41 23.10
C PHE A 650 4.42 -33.90 23.25
N GLY A 651 3.56 -34.67 23.92
CA GLY A 651 3.74 -36.12 24.10
C GLY A 651 3.76 -36.90 22.79
N VAL A 652 2.92 -36.55 21.81
CA VAL A 652 2.94 -37.18 20.49
C VAL A 652 4.26 -36.92 19.77
N PHE A 653 4.73 -35.67 19.76
CA PHE A 653 6.03 -35.35 19.19
C PHE A 653 7.13 -36.16 19.88
N ARG A 654 7.11 -36.21 21.22
CA ARG A 654 8.10 -36.94 22.00
C ARG A 654 8.12 -38.43 21.65
N GLU A 655 6.97 -39.07 21.60
CA GLU A 655 6.83 -40.49 21.25
C GLU A 655 7.41 -40.78 19.86
N HIS A 656 7.18 -39.89 18.89
CA HIS A 656 7.76 -40.00 17.56
C HIS A 656 9.28 -39.81 17.55
N MET A 657 9.80 -38.92 18.40
CA MET A 657 11.24 -38.71 18.56
C MET A 657 11.96 -39.86 19.28
N ASP A 658 11.23 -40.71 20.00
CA ASP A 658 11.78 -41.91 20.63
C ASP A 658 11.93 -43.09 19.66
N GLN A 659 11.42 -42.97 18.42
CA GLN A 659 11.68 -43.94 17.36
C GLN A 659 13.17 -44.03 17.01
N GLN A 660 13.62 -45.22 16.61
CA GLN A 660 14.98 -45.43 16.09
C GLN A 660 15.15 -44.72 14.73
N ILE A 661 16.29 -44.08 14.53
CA ILE A 661 16.62 -43.48 13.22
C ILE A 661 16.93 -44.63 12.25
N PRO A 662 16.24 -44.73 11.08
CA PRO A 662 16.53 -45.77 10.11
C PRO A 662 17.99 -45.75 9.65
N GLY A 663 18.73 -46.84 9.93
CA GLY A 663 20.15 -46.95 9.59
C GLY A 663 21.11 -46.10 10.43
N GLY A 664 20.63 -45.49 11.52
CA GLY A 664 21.44 -44.73 12.49
C GLY A 664 21.61 -45.44 13.83
N GLU A 665 22.40 -44.84 14.72
CA GLU A 665 22.52 -45.28 16.12
C GLU A 665 21.57 -44.49 17.01
N GLY A 666 20.67 -45.18 17.71
CA GLY A 666 19.78 -44.60 18.71
C GLY A 666 18.50 -43.98 18.14
N SER A 667 17.74 -43.34 19.03
CA SER A 667 16.53 -42.60 18.66
C SER A 667 16.82 -41.17 18.17
N TYR A 668 15.87 -40.56 17.48
CA TYR A 668 15.95 -39.13 17.10
C TYR A 668 16.22 -38.24 18.32
N TRP A 669 15.60 -38.54 19.47
CA TRP A 669 15.83 -37.81 20.70
C TRP A 669 17.25 -38.00 21.25
N SER A 670 17.76 -39.24 21.26
CA SER A 670 19.12 -39.51 21.72
C SER A 670 20.17 -38.82 20.82
N PHE A 671 19.90 -38.72 19.51
CA PHE A 671 20.74 -37.99 18.56
C PHE A 671 20.79 -36.48 18.86
N LEU A 672 19.64 -35.88 19.21
CA LEU A 672 19.56 -34.48 19.64
C LEU A 672 20.38 -34.27 20.92
N GLN A 673 20.16 -35.10 21.95
CA GLN A 673 20.88 -35.00 23.22
C GLN A 673 22.40 -35.15 23.02
N ALA A 674 22.83 -36.14 22.25
CA ALA A 674 24.24 -36.37 21.95
C ALA A 674 24.88 -35.18 21.21
N THR A 675 24.12 -34.48 20.36
CA THR A 675 24.58 -33.27 19.66
C THR A 675 24.97 -32.19 20.67
N PHE A 676 24.10 -31.88 21.62
CA PHE A 676 24.35 -30.84 22.62
C PHE A 676 25.37 -31.26 23.69
N GLN A 677 25.39 -32.52 24.09
CA GLN A 677 26.44 -33.05 24.99
C GLN A 677 27.84 -32.99 24.37
N THR A 678 27.94 -33.27 23.06
CA THR A 678 29.21 -33.13 22.34
C THR A 678 29.60 -31.66 22.21
N ALA A 679 28.64 -30.77 21.92
CA ALA A 679 28.89 -29.33 21.87
C ALA A 679 29.42 -28.77 23.19
N GLU A 680 28.84 -29.18 24.33
CA GLU A 680 29.34 -28.83 25.66
C GLU A 680 30.75 -29.39 25.91
N SER A 681 31.02 -30.61 25.45
CA SER A 681 32.37 -31.19 25.53
C SER A 681 33.38 -30.42 24.69
N MET A 682 32.99 -29.92 23.52
CA MET A 682 33.82 -29.05 22.67
C MET A 682 34.08 -27.70 23.35
N ARG A 683 33.08 -27.09 24.00
CA ARG A 683 33.24 -25.85 24.79
C ARG A 683 34.20 -26.04 25.95
N ARG A 684 34.07 -27.14 26.70
CA ARG A 684 34.98 -27.50 27.81
C ARG A 684 36.42 -27.78 27.35
N ALA A 685 36.60 -28.07 26.07
CA ALA A 685 37.91 -28.27 25.44
C ALA A 685 38.44 -26.99 24.76
N ASP A 686 37.90 -25.81 25.09
CA ASP A 686 38.27 -24.49 24.55
C ASP A 686 38.28 -24.41 23.02
N ARG A 687 37.37 -25.16 22.36
CA ARG A 687 37.15 -25.01 20.92
C ARG A 687 36.49 -23.65 20.64
N PRO A 688 36.83 -22.95 19.53
CA PRO A 688 36.17 -21.70 19.16
C PRO A 688 34.65 -21.88 19.03
N GLU A 689 33.84 -20.94 19.55
CA GLU A 689 32.37 -21.04 19.52
C GLU A 689 31.84 -21.19 18.10
N GLN A 690 32.48 -20.56 17.10
CA GLN A 690 32.14 -20.74 15.68
C GLN A 690 32.25 -22.21 15.22
N ALA A 691 33.22 -22.97 15.72
CA ALA A 691 33.36 -24.39 15.41
C ALA A 691 32.29 -25.25 16.12
N VAL A 692 31.92 -24.87 17.35
CA VAL A 692 30.83 -25.51 18.11
C VAL A 692 29.49 -25.28 17.40
N GLU A 693 29.23 -24.04 16.99
CA GLU A 693 28.03 -23.66 16.26
C GLU A 693 27.94 -24.38 14.91
N THR A 694 29.02 -24.41 14.13
CA THR A 694 29.09 -25.12 12.84
C THR A 694 28.77 -26.62 13.02
N TYR A 695 29.28 -27.24 14.09
CA TYR A 695 28.98 -28.62 14.43
C TYR A 695 27.49 -28.84 14.74
N ILE A 696 26.90 -27.99 15.59
CA ILE A 696 25.48 -28.07 15.94
C ILE A 696 24.61 -27.90 14.69
N LEU A 697 24.87 -26.87 13.87
CA LEU A 697 24.09 -26.60 12.67
C LEU A 697 24.13 -27.76 11.67
N GLY A 698 25.30 -28.36 11.44
CA GLY A 698 25.41 -29.54 10.57
C GLY A 698 24.63 -30.75 11.10
N ARG A 699 24.63 -30.97 12.41
CA ARG A 699 23.87 -32.05 13.06
C ARG A 699 22.36 -31.80 13.02
N LEU A 700 21.93 -30.57 13.27
CA LEU A 700 20.51 -30.18 13.23
C LEU A 700 19.95 -30.24 11.81
N GLU A 701 20.73 -29.90 10.78
CA GLU A 701 20.28 -30.05 9.39
C GLU A 701 20.07 -31.52 9.04
N LYS A 702 20.99 -32.42 9.43
CA LYS A 702 20.77 -33.87 9.27
C LYS A 702 19.49 -34.33 9.97
N MET A 703 19.33 -33.94 11.24
CA MET A 703 18.16 -34.30 12.04
C MET A 703 16.84 -33.84 11.40
N ARG A 704 16.81 -32.65 10.80
CA ARG A 704 15.65 -32.16 10.06
C ARG A 704 15.29 -33.04 8.88
N GLN A 705 16.28 -33.46 8.09
CA GLN A 705 16.04 -34.37 6.97
C GLN A 705 15.51 -35.71 7.46
N ASP A 706 16.08 -36.22 8.56
CA ASP A 706 15.65 -37.48 9.17
C ASP A 706 14.21 -37.38 9.73
N ILE A 707 13.83 -36.25 10.37
CA ILE A 707 12.44 -36.00 10.84
C ILE A 707 11.48 -35.94 9.66
N LYS A 708 11.85 -35.28 8.55
CA LYS A 708 11.00 -35.20 7.37
C LYS A 708 10.77 -36.56 6.70
N ALA A 709 11.76 -37.43 6.76
CA ALA A 709 11.69 -38.82 6.27
C ALA A 709 11.05 -39.79 7.27
N MET A 710 10.78 -39.36 8.51
CA MET A 710 10.21 -40.18 9.57
C MET A 710 8.87 -40.78 9.14
N ARG A 711 8.65 -42.03 9.52
CA ARG A 711 7.33 -42.67 9.45
C ARG A 711 6.51 -42.27 10.69
N LEU A 712 5.29 -41.79 10.45
CA LEU A 712 4.36 -41.53 11.55
C LEU A 712 3.87 -42.86 12.15
N LEU A 713 3.65 -42.87 13.45
CA LEU A 713 3.21 -44.08 14.16
C LEU A 713 1.80 -44.47 13.68
N PRO A 714 1.52 -45.76 13.38
CA PRO A 714 0.23 -46.18 12.83
C PRO A 714 -0.98 -45.82 13.70
N ASP A 715 -0.83 -45.94 15.02
CA ASP A 715 -1.90 -45.61 15.97
C ASP A 715 -2.19 -44.10 16.00
N PHE A 716 -1.16 -43.26 15.86
CA PHE A 716 -1.30 -41.82 15.71
C PHE A 716 -2.02 -41.46 14.39
N GLU A 717 -1.61 -42.02 13.25
CA GLU A 717 -2.30 -41.76 11.96
C GLU A 717 -3.78 -42.15 12.00
N LYS A 718 -4.09 -43.28 12.64
CA LYS A 718 -5.45 -43.76 12.83
C LYS A 718 -6.26 -42.82 13.73
N SER A 719 -5.70 -42.43 14.88
CA SER A 719 -6.33 -41.48 15.81
C SER A 719 -6.61 -40.15 15.12
N LEU A 720 -5.61 -39.61 14.41
CA LEU A 720 -5.75 -38.36 13.67
C LEU A 720 -6.88 -38.45 12.63
N SER A 721 -6.94 -39.54 11.86
CA SER A 721 -7.98 -39.76 10.85
C SER A 721 -9.38 -39.86 11.46
N GLN A 722 -9.51 -40.50 12.63
CA GLN A 722 -10.77 -40.59 13.37
C GLN A 722 -11.20 -39.23 13.92
N ASP A 723 -10.25 -38.46 14.45
CA ASP A 723 -10.49 -37.14 15.02
C ASP A 723 -10.84 -36.09 13.97
N PHE A 724 -10.32 -36.19 12.75
CA PHE A 724 -10.81 -35.39 11.62
C PHE A 724 -12.32 -35.57 11.41
N ASN A 725 -12.80 -36.82 11.38
CA ASN A 725 -14.23 -37.09 11.22
C ASN A 725 -15.04 -36.63 12.45
N ARG A 726 -14.53 -36.89 13.66
CA ARG A 726 -15.25 -36.63 14.92
C ARG A 726 -15.30 -35.14 15.29
N ILE A 727 -14.19 -34.42 15.13
CA ILE A 727 -14.02 -33.04 15.57
C ILE A 727 -14.29 -32.06 14.42
N LEU A 728 -13.75 -32.32 13.23
CA LEU A 728 -13.92 -31.42 12.07
C LEU A 728 -15.11 -31.81 11.18
N GLY A 729 -15.82 -32.90 11.52
CA GLY A 729 -16.99 -33.37 10.79
C GLY A 729 -16.69 -33.91 9.38
N SER A 730 -15.41 -34.06 9.01
CA SER A 730 -14.99 -34.38 7.63
C SER A 730 -13.79 -35.33 7.62
N PRO A 731 -13.70 -36.27 6.65
CA PRO A 731 -12.51 -37.12 6.51
C PRO A 731 -11.22 -36.31 6.26
N LEU A 732 -10.10 -36.81 6.80
CA LEU A 732 -8.76 -36.30 6.47
C LEU A 732 -8.56 -36.29 4.96
N GLY A 733 -8.20 -35.15 4.38
CA GLY A 733 -8.03 -34.98 2.94
C GLY A 733 -9.21 -34.31 2.21
N THR A 734 -10.30 -33.98 2.91
CA THR A 734 -11.53 -33.46 2.29
C THR A 734 -11.94 -32.05 2.75
N VAL A 735 -11.36 -31.58 3.85
CA VAL A 735 -11.49 -30.20 4.35
C VAL A 735 -10.10 -29.59 4.38
N PRO A 736 -9.90 -28.36 3.84
CA PRO A 736 -8.61 -27.73 3.94
C PRO A 736 -8.37 -27.19 5.35
N VAL A 737 -7.13 -27.32 5.82
CA VAL A 737 -6.74 -26.99 7.19
C VAL A 737 -5.47 -26.13 7.23
N PHE A 738 -5.34 -25.35 8.30
CA PHE A 738 -4.09 -24.71 8.70
C PHE A 738 -3.35 -25.63 9.67
N LEU A 739 -2.04 -25.78 9.49
CA LEU A 739 -1.16 -26.42 10.48
C LEU A 739 -0.29 -25.33 11.09
N ARG A 740 -0.64 -24.89 12.30
CA ARG A 740 0.06 -23.83 13.02
C ARG A 740 1.05 -24.46 14.00
N SER A 741 2.32 -24.08 13.87
CA SER A 741 3.34 -24.45 14.85
C SER A 741 3.13 -23.71 16.16
N ASP A 742 3.39 -24.43 17.25
CA ASP A 742 3.26 -23.95 18.61
C ASP A 742 4.32 -24.66 19.48
N THR A 743 4.92 -24.00 20.47
CA THR A 743 6.01 -24.61 21.26
C THR A 743 5.92 -24.26 22.74
N ASN A 744 6.57 -25.07 23.58
CA ASN A 744 6.67 -24.86 25.04
C ASN A 744 7.45 -23.60 25.44
N MET A 745 8.04 -22.87 24.49
CA MET A 745 8.93 -21.74 24.74
C MET A 745 8.29 -20.38 24.40
N GLU A 746 7.14 -20.37 23.72
CA GLU A 746 6.54 -19.13 23.18
C GLU A 746 6.02 -18.16 24.27
N ASP A 747 5.81 -18.65 25.51
CA ASP A 747 5.36 -17.84 26.66
C ASP A 747 6.52 -17.34 27.55
N LEU A 748 7.78 -17.59 27.18
CA LEU A 748 8.91 -17.17 28.02
C LEU A 748 9.04 -15.64 28.02
N LYS A 749 9.22 -15.09 29.22
CA LYS A 749 9.45 -13.66 29.42
C LYS A 749 10.67 -13.22 28.59
N ASP A 750 10.49 -12.14 27.83
CA ASP A 750 11.50 -11.56 26.93
C ASP A 750 11.91 -12.46 25.73
N PHE A 751 11.14 -13.52 25.42
CA PHE A 751 11.32 -14.37 24.23
C PHE A 751 10.11 -14.28 23.29
N THR A 752 10.31 -13.82 22.05
CA THR A 752 9.26 -13.82 21.03
C THR A 752 9.54 -14.85 19.95
N GLY A 753 8.53 -15.70 19.66
CA GLY A 753 8.60 -16.75 18.65
C GLY A 753 8.09 -16.35 17.25
N ALA A 754 7.71 -15.08 17.06
CA ALA A 754 7.05 -14.62 15.84
C ALA A 754 7.94 -14.82 14.60
N GLY A 755 7.39 -15.47 13.57
CA GLY A 755 8.09 -15.73 12.32
C GLY A 755 9.25 -16.74 12.39
N LEU A 756 9.43 -17.47 13.50
CA LEU A 756 10.54 -18.44 13.65
C LEU A 756 10.18 -19.87 13.20
N ASN A 757 8.91 -20.26 13.30
CA ASN A 757 8.45 -21.62 13.06
C ASN A 757 7.46 -21.68 11.89
N LEU A 758 7.38 -22.84 11.24
CA LEU A 758 6.59 -23.04 10.03
C LEU A 758 5.08 -22.98 10.32
N THR A 759 4.32 -22.33 9.46
CA THR A 759 2.86 -22.46 9.39
C THR A 759 2.49 -22.85 7.96
N LEU A 760 1.64 -23.86 7.82
CA LEU A 760 1.12 -24.27 6.51
C LEU A 760 -0.31 -23.78 6.35
N PHE A 761 -0.56 -23.11 5.24
CA PHE A 761 -1.83 -22.43 4.95
C PHE A 761 -2.70 -23.29 4.02
N ASN A 762 -3.98 -23.43 4.39
CA ASN A 762 -5.04 -24.00 3.54
C ASN A 762 -4.65 -25.33 2.85
N VAL A 763 -4.13 -26.30 3.60
CA VAL A 763 -3.70 -27.61 3.07
C VAL A 763 -4.88 -28.57 3.03
N LEU A 764 -5.20 -29.08 1.84
CA LEU A 764 -6.29 -30.05 1.65
C LEU A 764 -5.80 -31.51 1.60
N ASP A 765 -4.80 -31.79 0.76
CA ASP A 765 -4.37 -33.16 0.47
C ASP A 765 -3.86 -33.92 1.70
N ARG A 766 -4.30 -35.18 1.87
CA ARG A 766 -3.95 -36.04 3.02
C ARG A 766 -2.44 -36.17 3.20
N GLU A 767 -1.73 -36.54 2.14
CA GLU A 767 -0.29 -36.78 2.22
C GLU A 767 0.47 -35.49 2.53
N ARG A 768 0.00 -34.37 1.99
CA ARG A 768 0.55 -33.04 2.32
C ARG A 768 0.30 -32.63 3.77
N ILE A 769 -0.85 -32.98 4.37
CA ILE A 769 -1.11 -32.74 5.80
C ILE A 769 -0.13 -33.56 6.66
N LEU A 770 0.03 -34.86 6.37
CA LEU A 770 0.93 -35.74 7.10
C LEU A 770 2.40 -35.32 6.96
N GLN A 771 2.82 -34.93 5.75
CA GLN A 771 4.14 -34.36 5.53
C GLN A 771 4.31 -33.04 6.28
N GLY A 772 3.27 -32.21 6.28
CA GLY A 772 3.26 -30.93 6.97
C GLY A 772 3.47 -31.03 8.49
N ILE A 773 2.94 -32.07 9.13
CA ILE A 773 3.20 -32.37 10.55
C ILE A 773 4.70 -32.55 10.80
N LYS A 774 5.38 -33.34 9.94
CA LYS A 774 6.82 -33.58 10.04
C LYS A 774 7.63 -32.32 9.73
N ASP A 775 7.19 -31.53 8.74
CA ASP A 775 7.85 -30.26 8.40
C ASP A 775 7.76 -29.24 9.54
N VAL A 776 6.61 -29.18 10.23
CA VAL A 776 6.42 -28.36 11.43
C VAL A 776 7.32 -28.85 12.58
N TRP A 777 7.38 -30.15 12.84
CA TRP A 777 8.29 -30.70 13.85
C TRP A 777 9.77 -30.45 13.53
N ALA A 778 10.14 -30.35 12.26
CA ALA A 778 11.48 -30.02 11.82
C ALA A 778 11.80 -28.51 11.88
N SER A 779 10.81 -27.62 11.94
CA SER A 779 11.04 -26.17 11.81
C SER A 779 11.86 -25.53 12.94
N PRO A 780 11.72 -25.93 14.23
CA PRO A 780 12.52 -25.36 15.31
C PRO A 780 14.04 -25.60 15.16
N TYR A 781 14.44 -26.61 14.39
CA TYR A 781 15.83 -27.00 14.20
C TYR A 781 16.50 -26.32 12.99
N THR A 782 15.82 -25.37 12.34
CA THR A 782 16.43 -24.53 11.30
C THR A 782 17.52 -23.64 11.89
N GLU A 783 18.50 -23.25 11.08
CA GLU A 783 19.60 -22.36 11.51
C GLU A 783 19.06 -21.08 12.17
N ARG A 784 18.10 -20.41 11.52
CA ARG A 784 17.47 -19.18 12.04
C ARG A 784 16.84 -19.40 13.42
N SER A 785 16.01 -20.44 13.56
CA SER A 785 15.29 -20.72 14.81
C SER A 785 16.25 -21.16 15.92
N PHE A 786 17.29 -21.94 15.59
CA PHE A 786 18.32 -22.35 16.55
C PHE A 786 19.16 -21.15 17.04
N LYS A 787 19.71 -20.34 16.13
CA LYS A 787 20.53 -19.17 16.48
C LYS A 787 19.78 -18.22 17.40
N TRP A 788 18.51 -17.97 17.08
CA TRP A 788 17.65 -17.16 17.93
C TRP A 788 17.56 -17.75 19.34
N ARG A 789 17.20 -19.03 19.46
CA ARG A 789 17.08 -19.70 20.77
C ARG A 789 18.39 -19.70 21.57
N GLN A 790 19.54 -19.91 20.93
CA GLN A 790 20.84 -19.94 21.62
C GLN A 790 21.24 -18.56 22.19
N SER A 791 20.79 -17.47 21.57
CA SER A 791 21.03 -16.11 22.09
C SER A 791 20.26 -15.84 23.38
N TYR A 792 19.04 -16.38 23.52
CA TYR A 792 18.14 -16.07 24.65
C TYR A 792 18.07 -17.13 25.73
N LEU A 793 18.45 -18.38 25.44
CA LEU A 793 18.17 -19.53 26.31
C LEU A 793 19.44 -20.23 26.80
N LEU A 794 19.38 -20.73 28.04
CA LEU A 794 20.45 -21.53 28.64
C LEU A 794 20.41 -23.01 28.21
N ASN A 795 19.25 -23.51 27.79
CA ASN A 795 19.00 -24.90 27.43
C ASN A 795 18.22 -25.02 26.10
N PRO A 796 18.79 -24.50 24.98
CA PRO A 796 18.10 -24.38 23.69
C PRO A 796 17.71 -25.74 23.07
N GLU A 797 18.20 -26.86 23.57
CA GLU A 797 17.81 -28.21 23.15
C GLU A 797 16.40 -28.63 23.60
N ASN A 798 15.84 -28.00 24.63
CA ASN A 798 14.56 -28.39 25.24
C ASN A 798 13.35 -27.73 24.55
N VAL A 799 13.26 -27.92 23.23
CA VAL A 799 12.10 -27.50 22.42
C VAL A 799 11.17 -28.67 22.17
N TYR A 800 9.89 -28.48 22.48
CA TYR A 800 8.82 -29.43 22.26
C TYR A 800 7.75 -28.71 21.41
N PRO A 801 7.64 -29.03 20.11
CA PRO A 801 6.57 -28.51 19.27
C PRO A 801 5.26 -29.28 19.50
N SER A 802 4.17 -28.52 19.63
CA SER A 802 2.80 -28.97 19.42
C SER A 802 2.30 -28.41 18.08
N ILE A 803 1.20 -28.95 17.57
CA ILE A 803 0.59 -28.48 16.31
C ILE A 803 -0.89 -28.24 16.53
N LEU A 804 -1.35 -27.05 16.14
CA LEU A 804 -2.77 -26.72 16.08
C LEU A 804 -3.26 -26.89 14.64
N ILE A 805 -4.21 -27.80 14.45
CA ILE A 805 -4.86 -28.08 13.17
C ILE A 805 -6.30 -27.56 13.23
N ILE A 806 -6.61 -26.57 12.40
CA ILE A 806 -7.94 -25.94 12.33
C ILE A 806 -8.42 -25.86 10.88
N PRO A 807 -9.73 -25.97 10.62
CA PRO A 807 -10.27 -25.79 9.28
C PRO A 807 -10.08 -24.35 8.83
N SER A 808 -9.87 -24.19 7.53
CA SER A 808 -9.77 -22.88 6.91
C SER A 808 -11.09 -22.12 6.96
N VAL A 809 -11.04 -20.85 7.36
CA VAL A 809 -12.15 -19.89 7.21
C VAL A 809 -11.77 -18.93 6.11
N ASP A 810 -12.40 -19.08 4.94
CA ASP A 810 -12.26 -18.15 3.81
C ASP A 810 -13.01 -16.86 4.14
N ALA A 811 -12.44 -16.04 5.03
CA ALA A 811 -13.06 -14.80 5.46
C ALA A 811 -13.23 -13.86 4.26
N ASP A 812 -14.43 -13.30 4.10
CA ASP A 812 -14.73 -12.29 3.09
C ASP A 812 -13.95 -11.00 3.40
N TYR A 813 -13.83 -10.70 4.70
CA TYR A 813 -12.97 -9.65 5.25
C TYR A 813 -12.49 -10.05 6.64
N SER A 814 -11.25 -9.69 6.98
CA SER A 814 -10.63 -9.94 8.28
C SER A 814 -9.85 -8.73 8.77
N GLY A 815 -9.65 -8.69 10.08
CA GLY A 815 -9.15 -7.50 10.73
C GLY A 815 -9.02 -7.64 12.23
N VAL A 816 -8.89 -6.49 12.87
CA VAL A 816 -8.65 -6.36 14.30
C VAL A 816 -9.67 -5.42 14.91
N LEU A 817 -10.17 -5.78 16.10
CA LEU A 817 -10.93 -4.93 17.01
C LEU A 817 -10.08 -4.67 18.25
N ILE A 818 -9.83 -3.40 18.54
CA ILE A 818 -9.25 -2.93 19.80
C ILE A 818 -10.38 -2.32 20.63
N THR A 819 -10.59 -2.81 21.85
CA THR A 819 -11.70 -2.35 22.71
C THR A 819 -11.48 -0.97 23.36
N THR A 820 -10.54 -0.18 22.82
CA THR A 820 -10.30 1.21 23.21
C THR A 820 -10.12 2.07 21.96
N GLY A 821 -10.41 3.37 22.07
CA GLY A 821 -10.08 4.36 21.05
C GLY A 821 -8.57 4.59 21.01
N LEU A 822 -7.93 4.27 19.89
CA LEU A 822 -6.51 4.56 19.66
C LEU A 822 -6.25 6.01 19.25
N GLU A 823 -7.32 6.72 18.87
CA GLU A 823 -7.30 8.12 18.50
C GLU A 823 -8.16 8.96 19.46
N GLY A 824 -7.71 10.18 19.78
CA GLY A 824 -8.41 11.10 20.67
C GLY A 824 -8.34 10.76 22.17
N GLY A 825 -7.80 9.59 22.54
CA GLY A 825 -7.54 9.20 23.93
C GLY A 825 -8.77 8.81 24.75
N ASN A 826 -9.92 8.56 24.11
CA ASN A 826 -11.13 8.11 24.79
C ASN A 826 -11.13 6.58 24.93
N GLN A 827 -11.02 6.10 26.18
CA GLN A 827 -11.00 4.67 26.50
C GLN A 827 -12.36 3.98 26.34
N GLU A 828 -13.44 4.75 26.15
CA GLU A 828 -14.79 4.21 25.96
C GLU A 828 -15.16 4.02 24.47
N ASP A 829 -14.33 4.53 23.56
CA ASP A 829 -14.46 4.26 22.13
C ASP A 829 -13.80 2.90 21.80
N ALA A 830 -14.02 2.36 20.60
CA ALA A 830 -13.31 1.19 20.10
C ALA A 830 -12.72 1.46 18.71
N THR A 831 -11.59 0.84 18.39
CA THR A 831 -10.95 0.99 17.08
C THR A 831 -11.06 -0.32 16.32
N VAL A 832 -11.55 -0.28 15.08
CA VAL A 832 -11.64 -1.45 14.21
C VAL A 832 -10.88 -1.19 12.92
N ALA A 833 -10.15 -2.18 12.41
CA ALA A 833 -9.48 -2.07 11.11
C ALA A 833 -9.61 -3.38 10.32
N PHE A 834 -10.09 -3.32 9.09
CA PHE A 834 -10.40 -4.48 8.25
C PHE A 834 -9.90 -4.34 6.81
N ASN A 835 -9.50 -5.47 6.24
CA ASN A 835 -9.26 -5.65 4.80
C ASN A 835 -10.05 -6.85 4.27
N ARG A 836 -10.21 -6.91 2.94
CA ARG A 836 -10.82 -8.06 2.26
C ARG A 836 -9.95 -9.31 2.42
N GLY A 837 -10.55 -10.49 2.39
CA GLY A 837 -9.85 -11.76 2.46
C GLY A 837 -9.28 -12.11 3.83
N VAL A 838 -8.37 -13.10 3.85
CA VAL A 838 -7.71 -13.60 5.07
C VAL A 838 -6.39 -12.88 5.37
N GLY A 839 -6.09 -12.72 6.66
CA GLY A 839 -4.89 -12.01 7.13
C GLY A 839 -4.98 -10.49 7.05
N GLY A 840 -6.18 -9.95 6.84
CA GLY A 840 -6.43 -8.54 6.60
C GLY A 840 -6.04 -7.63 7.77
N ALA A 841 -5.60 -6.41 7.44
CA ALA A 841 -5.16 -5.31 8.31
C ALA A 841 -3.86 -5.51 9.12
N VAL A 842 -3.43 -6.73 9.45
CA VAL A 842 -2.25 -6.94 10.32
C VAL A 842 -0.89 -6.70 9.62
N ASP A 843 -0.84 -6.86 8.29
CA ASP A 843 0.39 -6.81 7.47
C ASP A 843 0.84 -5.38 7.06
N GLY A 844 0.43 -4.34 7.80
CA GLY A 844 0.92 -2.96 7.59
C GLY A 844 0.38 -2.27 6.34
N GLN A 845 -0.65 -2.82 5.71
CA GLN A 845 -1.34 -2.22 4.56
C GLN A 845 -2.40 -1.22 5.02
N ALA A 846 -2.77 -0.26 4.16
CA ALA A 846 -3.90 0.63 4.41
C ALA A 846 -5.19 -0.20 4.53
N ALA A 847 -5.84 -0.11 5.69
CA ALA A 847 -7.02 -0.88 6.04
C ALA A 847 -8.21 0.05 6.31
N GLU A 848 -9.42 -0.42 6.01
CA GLU A 848 -10.62 0.31 6.39
C GLU A 848 -10.72 0.36 7.91
N THR A 849 -10.50 1.54 8.46
CA THR A 849 -10.34 1.76 9.90
C THR A 849 -11.41 2.72 10.39
N TRP A 850 -12.15 2.30 11.41
CA TRP A 850 -13.18 3.10 12.06
C TRP A 850 -12.90 3.28 13.55
N LEU A 851 -13.21 4.47 14.04
CA LEU A 851 -13.35 4.75 15.45
C LEU A 851 -14.84 4.66 15.82
N LEU A 852 -15.19 3.59 16.51
CA LEU A 852 -16.53 3.35 17.04
C LEU A 852 -16.71 4.20 18.29
N LYS A 853 -17.39 5.33 18.15
CA LYS A 853 -17.69 6.20 19.30
C LYS A 853 -18.68 5.54 20.26
N ARG A 854 -18.58 5.89 21.55
CA ARG A 854 -19.58 5.50 22.56
C ARG A 854 -21.00 5.94 22.15
N ASP A 855 -21.10 7.12 21.53
CA ASP A 855 -22.33 7.57 20.90
C ASP A 855 -22.52 6.85 19.56
N ARG A 856 -23.51 5.94 19.51
CA ARG A 856 -23.67 4.94 18.45
C ARG A 856 -23.92 5.55 17.06
N GLY A 857 -24.33 6.81 16.97
CA GLY A 857 -24.59 7.50 15.71
C GLY A 857 -23.38 8.24 15.11
N ASN A 858 -22.24 8.27 15.79
CA ASN A 858 -21.10 9.14 15.45
C ASN A 858 -19.81 8.36 15.17
N ASN A 859 -19.89 7.21 14.49
CA ASN A 859 -18.69 6.47 14.09
C ASN A 859 -17.89 7.30 13.09
N GLN A 860 -16.58 7.33 13.27
CA GLN A 860 -15.69 8.13 12.43
C GLN A 860 -14.80 7.22 11.58
N LEU A 861 -14.78 7.45 10.27
CA LEU A 861 -13.84 6.80 9.37
C LEU A 861 -12.45 7.43 9.56
N LEU A 862 -11.47 6.60 9.94
CA LEU A 862 -10.08 7.01 10.12
C LEU A 862 -9.23 6.76 8.87
N SER A 863 -9.52 5.70 8.12
CA SER A 863 -8.81 5.39 6.89
C SER A 863 -9.66 4.47 6.03
N PRO A 864 -9.74 4.66 4.71
CA PRO A 864 -10.32 3.66 3.81
C PRO A 864 -9.28 2.61 3.44
N SER A 865 -9.73 1.42 3.02
CA SER A 865 -8.83 0.40 2.49
C SER A 865 -8.31 0.80 1.11
N ARG A 866 -6.99 0.64 0.92
CA ARG A 866 -6.30 0.87 -0.36
C ARG A 866 -5.35 -0.29 -0.67
N GLU A 867 -5.76 -1.52 -0.35
CA GLU A 867 -5.01 -2.73 -0.68
C GLU A 867 -5.32 -3.17 -2.13
N PRO A 868 -4.31 -3.26 -3.03
CA PRO A 868 -4.52 -3.55 -4.45
C PRO A 868 -5.04 -4.96 -4.75
N THR A 869 -4.78 -5.91 -3.85
CA THR A 869 -5.18 -7.31 -3.95
C THR A 869 -5.47 -7.84 -2.55
N TYR A 870 -6.18 -8.95 -2.40
CA TYR A 870 -6.30 -9.67 -1.12
C TYR A 870 -5.99 -11.16 -1.29
N THR A 871 -5.76 -11.86 -0.18
CA THR A 871 -5.56 -13.32 -0.19
C THR A 871 -6.89 -14.03 0.03
N ALA A 872 -7.31 -14.84 -0.94
CA ALA A 872 -8.42 -15.79 -0.82
C ALA A 872 -7.88 -17.21 -0.56
N ILE A 873 -8.64 -18.02 0.17
CA ILE A 873 -8.29 -19.42 0.45
C ILE A 873 -9.35 -20.38 -0.12
N PRO A 874 -9.16 -20.86 -1.37
CA PRO A 874 -10.17 -21.68 -2.02
C PRO A 874 -10.36 -23.03 -1.33
N ALA A 875 -11.57 -23.58 -1.43
CA ALA A 875 -11.90 -24.91 -0.89
C ALA A 875 -11.03 -26.05 -1.47
N THR A 876 -10.41 -25.84 -2.64
CA THR A 876 -9.47 -26.77 -3.28
C THR A 876 -8.08 -26.81 -2.62
N GLY A 877 -7.83 -25.97 -1.60
CA GLY A 877 -6.53 -25.80 -0.97
C GLY A 877 -5.63 -24.75 -1.65
N GLY A 878 -4.59 -24.31 -0.93
CA GLY A 878 -3.64 -23.28 -1.36
C GLY A 878 -4.15 -21.85 -1.12
N THR A 879 -3.46 -20.86 -1.68
CA THR A 879 -3.86 -19.44 -1.59
C THR A 879 -3.91 -18.83 -2.98
N ARG A 880 -4.74 -17.80 -3.16
CA ARG A 880 -4.79 -17.03 -4.42
C ARG A 880 -4.90 -15.54 -4.10
N ARG A 881 -4.12 -14.69 -4.79
CA ARG A 881 -4.29 -13.24 -4.74
C ARG A 881 -5.41 -12.81 -5.70
N VAL A 882 -6.32 -11.98 -5.23
CA VAL A 882 -7.47 -11.48 -5.99
C VAL A 882 -7.42 -9.94 -6.05
N PRO A 883 -7.56 -9.30 -7.22
CA PRO A 883 -7.59 -7.84 -7.35
C PRO A 883 -8.77 -7.17 -6.64
N VAL A 884 -8.60 -5.91 -6.28
CA VAL A 884 -9.61 -5.04 -5.64
C VAL A 884 -9.78 -3.75 -6.47
N LEU A 885 -10.99 -3.19 -6.49
CA LEU A 885 -11.32 -1.91 -7.16
C LEU A 885 -11.47 -0.72 -6.19
N ALA A 886 -11.55 -0.96 -4.87
CA ALA A 886 -11.53 0.02 -3.78
C ALA A 886 -12.63 1.11 -3.81
N ASN A 887 -13.70 0.90 -4.57
CA ASN A 887 -14.82 1.83 -4.72
C ASN A 887 -15.91 1.67 -3.63
N ASP A 888 -15.91 0.56 -2.88
CA ASP A 888 -16.91 0.26 -1.85
C ASP A 888 -16.28 0.03 -0.47
N ARG A 889 -17.03 0.42 0.56
CA ARG A 889 -16.73 0.07 1.96
C ARG A 889 -16.73 -1.44 2.17
N ILE A 890 -15.92 -1.89 3.11
CA ILE A 890 -15.76 -3.28 3.55
C ILE A 890 -16.77 -3.59 4.65
N LEU A 891 -16.88 -2.72 5.66
CA LEU A 891 -17.75 -2.96 6.81
C LEU A 891 -19.10 -2.28 6.63
N THR A 892 -20.18 -3.04 6.80
CA THR A 892 -21.52 -2.48 6.91
C THR A 892 -21.80 -1.88 8.28
N ASP A 893 -22.86 -1.08 8.43
CA ASP A 893 -23.24 -0.53 9.73
C ASP A 893 -23.67 -1.64 10.70
N GLU A 894 -24.28 -2.72 10.18
CA GLU A 894 -24.55 -3.93 10.92
C GLU A 894 -23.27 -4.60 11.42
N ASN A 895 -22.23 -4.68 10.57
CA ASN A 895 -20.93 -5.20 11.00
C ASN A 895 -20.31 -4.31 12.09
N LEU A 896 -20.34 -2.98 11.95
CA LEU A 896 -19.80 -2.05 12.96
C LEU A 896 -20.52 -2.19 14.31
N GLU A 897 -21.85 -2.39 14.31
CA GLU A 897 -22.60 -2.67 15.55
C GLU A 897 -22.29 -4.05 16.13
N ALA A 898 -22.14 -5.08 15.29
CA ALA A 898 -21.73 -6.41 15.75
C ALA A 898 -20.33 -6.39 16.41
N LEU A 899 -19.40 -5.61 15.86
CA LEU A 899 -18.07 -5.39 16.44
C LEU A 899 -18.13 -4.66 17.78
N ARG A 900 -18.97 -3.64 17.91
CA ARG A 900 -19.20 -2.92 19.17
C ARG A 900 -19.74 -3.87 20.26
N GLN A 901 -20.72 -4.70 19.90
CA GLN A 901 -21.28 -5.69 20.81
C GLN A 901 -20.25 -6.75 21.22
N LEU A 902 -19.46 -7.23 20.26
CA LEU A 902 -18.36 -8.15 20.53
C LEU A 902 -17.36 -7.55 21.53
N GLY A 903 -16.94 -6.31 21.33
CA GLY A 903 -16.02 -5.60 22.23
C GLY A 903 -16.53 -5.56 23.67
N ALA A 904 -17.80 -5.17 23.86
CA ALA A 904 -18.42 -5.17 25.19
C ALA A 904 -18.49 -6.56 25.83
N VAL A 905 -18.77 -7.60 25.05
CA VAL A 905 -18.79 -8.99 25.55
C VAL A 905 -17.38 -9.45 25.94
N VAL A 906 -16.37 -9.09 25.14
CA VAL A 906 -14.96 -9.39 25.38
C VAL A 906 -14.49 -8.77 26.70
N GLU A 907 -14.76 -7.48 26.90
CA GLU A 907 -14.43 -6.77 28.14
C GLU A 907 -15.14 -7.32 29.38
N GLN A 908 -16.34 -7.87 29.21
CA GLN A 908 -17.08 -8.49 30.31
C GLN A 908 -16.58 -9.90 30.66
N LYS A 909 -16.19 -10.69 29.65
CA LYS A 909 -15.86 -12.12 29.81
C LYS A 909 -14.39 -12.36 30.13
N LEU A 910 -13.46 -11.70 29.44
CA LEU A 910 -12.02 -12.00 29.57
C LEU A 910 -11.44 -11.75 30.97
N PRO A 911 -11.78 -10.66 31.69
CA PRO A 911 -11.24 -10.44 33.03
C PRO A 911 -11.64 -11.50 34.06
N LYS A 912 -12.60 -12.38 33.72
CA LYS A 912 -13.05 -13.48 34.58
C LYS A 912 -12.31 -14.80 34.29
N VAL A 913 -11.44 -14.82 33.28
CA VAL A 913 -10.67 -15.99 32.89
C VAL A 913 -9.40 -16.06 33.75
N GLU A 914 -9.17 -17.22 34.37
CA GLU A 914 -7.96 -17.47 35.13
C GLU A 914 -6.71 -17.33 34.23
N GLY A 915 -5.74 -16.50 34.65
CA GLY A 915 -4.55 -16.15 33.86
C GLY A 915 -4.64 -14.83 33.08
N VAL A 916 -5.79 -14.15 33.09
CA VAL A 916 -5.93 -12.79 32.57
C VAL A 916 -5.86 -11.78 33.70
N ASP A 917 -4.69 -11.16 33.88
CA ASP A 917 -4.42 -10.22 35.00
C ASP A 917 -4.79 -8.76 34.68
N THR A 918 -5.64 -8.51 33.67
CA THR A 918 -6.09 -7.17 33.28
C THR A 918 -7.61 -7.08 33.13
N LYS A 919 -8.15 -5.88 33.31
CA LYS A 919 -9.56 -5.57 33.01
C LYS A 919 -9.80 -5.16 31.56
N GLY A 920 -8.76 -5.10 30.74
CA GLY A 920 -8.76 -4.53 29.40
C GLY A 920 -7.85 -3.30 29.31
N PRO A 921 -7.77 -2.65 28.13
CA PRO A 921 -8.45 -3.02 26.88
C PRO A 921 -7.90 -4.30 26.24
N PHE A 922 -8.60 -4.80 25.21
CA PHE A 922 -8.27 -6.05 24.51
C PHE A 922 -8.08 -5.85 23.01
N ASP A 923 -7.24 -6.69 22.45
CA ASP A 923 -6.94 -6.82 21.02
C ASP A 923 -7.51 -8.15 20.52
N VAL A 924 -8.41 -8.08 19.54
CA VAL A 924 -9.20 -9.19 19.00
C VAL A 924 -8.93 -9.30 17.50
N GLU A 925 -8.30 -10.39 17.07
CA GLU A 925 -8.17 -10.74 15.66
C GLU A 925 -9.36 -11.61 15.22
N LEU A 926 -10.03 -11.20 14.15
CA LEU A 926 -11.26 -11.83 13.69
C LEU A 926 -11.48 -11.66 12.18
N GLY A 927 -12.49 -12.35 11.65
CA GLY A 927 -12.97 -12.16 10.30
C GLY A 927 -14.46 -12.44 10.16
N PHE A 928 -15.04 -11.98 9.07
CA PHE A 928 -16.41 -12.25 8.69
C PHE A 928 -16.43 -13.26 7.56
N ARG A 929 -17.36 -14.21 7.64
CA ARG A 929 -17.74 -15.05 6.52
C ARG A 929 -19.26 -15.11 6.49
N ASP A 930 -19.87 -14.70 5.39
CA ASP A 930 -21.33 -14.61 5.25
C ASP A 930 -21.94 -13.77 6.40
N ASP A 931 -21.33 -12.60 6.68
CA ASP A 931 -21.66 -11.69 7.80
C ASP A 931 -21.55 -12.30 9.22
N LYS A 932 -21.05 -13.54 9.35
CA LYS A 932 -20.79 -14.18 10.65
C LYS A 932 -19.37 -13.92 11.12
N ILE A 933 -19.23 -13.42 12.36
CA ILE A 933 -17.95 -13.25 13.04
C ILE A 933 -17.30 -14.60 13.40
N TRP A 934 -16.04 -14.73 13.01
CA TRP A 934 -15.11 -15.78 13.43
C TRP A 934 -13.91 -15.18 14.16
N LEU A 935 -13.65 -15.63 15.38
CA LEU A 935 -12.54 -15.16 16.20
C LEU A 935 -11.31 -16.04 15.99
N PHE A 936 -10.17 -15.41 15.76
CA PHE A 936 -8.89 -16.09 15.50
C PHE A 936 -7.93 -15.98 16.68
N GLN A 937 -7.93 -14.83 17.37
CA GLN A 937 -7.09 -14.60 18.53
C GLN A 937 -7.67 -13.48 19.40
N VAL A 938 -7.43 -13.56 20.71
CA VAL A 938 -7.79 -12.52 21.66
C VAL A 938 -6.68 -12.39 22.70
N ARG A 939 -6.23 -11.17 22.96
CA ARG A 939 -5.18 -10.89 23.95
C ARG A 939 -5.40 -9.54 24.66
N PRO A 940 -4.84 -9.34 25.86
CA PRO A 940 -4.68 -8.01 26.44
C PRO A 940 -4.01 -7.04 25.46
N PHE A 941 -4.60 -5.86 25.28
CA PHE A 941 -3.92 -4.76 24.60
C PHE A 941 -3.00 -4.07 25.60
N VAL A 942 -1.71 -4.02 25.27
CA VAL A 942 -0.67 -3.49 26.16
C VAL A 942 -0.14 -2.20 25.55
N GLU A 943 0.15 -1.22 26.41
CA GLU A 943 0.83 0.00 26.01
C GLU A 943 2.02 0.25 26.93
N ASN A 944 3.08 0.83 26.40
CA ASN A 944 4.24 1.17 27.23
C ASN A 944 3.88 2.32 28.20
N LYS A 945 3.55 1.95 29.43
CA LYS A 945 3.21 2.90 30.50
C LYS A 945 4.33 3.89 30.81
N GLN A 946 5.61 3.49 30.66
CA GLN A 946 6.76 4.35 30.94
C GLN A 946 6.91 5.47 29.91
N ALA A 947 6.67 5.17 28.63
CA ALA A 947 6.65 6.18 27.58
C ALA A 947 5.48 7.15 27.81
N LEU A 948 4.27 6.64 28.05
CA LEU A 948 3.08 7.46 28.32
C LEU A 948 3.23 8.36 29.56
N SER A 949 3.88 7.86 30.61
CA SER A 949 4.11 8.58 31.87
C SER A 949 5.43 9.38 31.91
N SER A 950 6.19 9.47 30.82
CA SER A 950 7.47 10.15 30.81
C SER A 950 7.29 11.65 31.03
N GLU A 951 7.86 12.20 32.11
CA GLU A 951 7.84 13.64 32.39
C GLU A 951 8.46 14.45 31.26
N TYR A 952 9.52 13.95 30.62
CA TYR A 952 10.14 14.62 29.48
C TYR A 952 9.18 14.66 28.27
N LEU A 953 8.54 13.53 27.94
CA LEU A 953 7.59 13.48 26.82
C LEU A 953 6.34 14.34 27.08
N GLN A 954 5.91 14.45 28.34
CA GLN A 954 4.87 15.39 28.77
C GLN A 954 5.33 16.85 28.67
N GLN A 955 6.58 17.16 29.01
CA GLN A 955 7.12 18.53 28.89
C GLN A 955 7.20 19.00 27.44
N ILE A 956 7.52 18.13 26.50
CA ILE A 956 7.47 18.44 25.06
C ILE A 956 6.06 18.26 24.46
N SER A 957 5.06 17.91 25.30
CA SER A 957 3.62 17.86 24.98
C SER A 957 2.87 18.98 25.74
N PRO A 958 2.84 20.24 25.29
CA PRO A 958 2.04 21.24 25.98
C PRO A 958 0.55 20.86 25.94
N SER A 959 -0.16 21.15 27.03
CA SER A 959 -1.56 20.83 27.18
C SER A 959 -2.42 21.78 26.33
N ILE A 960 -3.20 21.22 25.41
CA ILE A 960 -4.22 21.99 24.70
C ILE A 960 -5.28 22.41 25.73
N PRO A 961 -5.48 23.71 25.99
CA PRO A 961 -6.41 24.12 27.02
C PRO A 961 -7.84 23.72 26.63
N GLN A 962 -8.48 22.86 27.43
CA GLN A 962 -9.79 22.29 27.10
C GLN A 962 -10.90 23.35 26.97
N SER A 963 -10.73 24.52 27.58
CA SER A 963 -11.69 25.62 27.59
C SER A 963 -11.34 26.78 26.64
N LYS A 964 -10.19 26.73 25.94
CA LYS A 964 -9.79 27.81 25.03
C LYS A 964 -10.72 27.82 23.82
N SER A 965 -11.62 28.80 23.80
CA SER A 965 -12.58 29.06 22.73
C SER A 965 -12.10 30.23 21.87
N LEU A 966 -12.14 30.06 20.56
CA LEU A 966 -11.71 31.03 19.56
C LEU A 966 -12.92 31.46 18.72
N PRO A 967 -13.10 32.75 18.40
CA PRO A 967 -13.96 33.17 17.29
C PRO A 967 -13.50 32.54 15.97
N LEU A 968 -14.42 32.22 15.07
CA LEU A 968 -14.04 31.80 13.71
C LEU A 968 -13.37 32.92 12.90
N SER A 969 -13.62 34.19 13.27
CA SER A 969 -12.94 35.35 12.71
C SER A 969 -11.49 35.53 13.19
N THR A 970 -10.95 34.60 13.99
CA THR A 970 -9.55 34.65 14.46
C THR A 970 -8.59 34.55 13.27
N SER A 971 -7.54 35.37 13.25
CA SER A 971 -6.52 35.38 12.19
C SER A 971 -5.62 34.14 12.22
N LEU A 972 -5.29 33.60 11.04
CA LEU A 972 -4.39 32.47 10.85
C LEU A 972 -2.91 32.79 11.04
#